data_AF-A0A3M7N5D1-F1
#
_entry.id   AF-A0A3M7N5D1-F1
#
_cell.length_a   1.000
_cell.length_b   1.000
_cell.length_c   1.000
_cell.angle_alpha   90.00
_cell.angle_beta   90.00
_cell.angle_gamma   90.00
#
_symmetry.space_group_name_H-M   'P 1'
#
loop_
_entity.id
_entity.type
_entity.pdbx_description
1 polymer ?
#
loop_
_entity_poly.entity_id
_entity_poly.type
_entity_poly.pdbx_seq_one_letter_code
_entity_poly.pdbx_strand_id
1 'polypeptide(L)'
;MSKMTLFIPFLLSSLAFWFLSVQAIVLDLNDTQSIRDAAATAAYWVQELYNGNTTEGVLGKFPFPPYYWWESGGAWGGMVNYWHFTGDESYVNVTFDALVSQLGPAYDYVVPAEVFNEGNDDQAFWAFAGMDAAEFGFPAPTPPAPSWLQTVVNAWNLFAQRWASDSATCGGGLKWQFYPDNAGYYYKNTISNGGFFQLSARLARYTGNDTYLEWAERIWNWTTQVGLIDQAYNVFDGTDETINCSRLDHHQWTYNVGVFLYGSAVLQNYTNSSTRWVERTSGLLNSALVFFSPFQNATDIMFEAQCEHDYSCNTDQLSMKAYLSRWLARTSQMAPHTAGRIGALLKASALGAAAACTGGPYGNTCGVRWYVNGFDNQTGLGQQLSATEIFYSLLVNETSPPGYDPSLSVGLEPINISISTSLGPSNPEPTLATWEGAAPDTGESKDIVTLCIALLLLSSVLLLLTVAILVLLIMKEAPDSELPPPSVHTDGPDEWFYKYTAVEGYFLQDDPETDAASFDFKKHNFGLINRPYESDGSISTVSAASLTPWQRFAHHLVWLNEGPSALRKTTSYRLLFLGRHGQGFHNVGEAYYGTENWDCYWSLQDGNGTVTWADAHLTDLGISQAQDVHGFWLKQIEEQQIATPDSFYVSPLDRAINTAEITFRDLPLAKWGGRNQQHQDGQVDYRPLIKELLREGNGLHTCDRRSTKSEIAARWPGYRFEPAFTEQDKLWRADARESSSALRVRLRSLLDDVFAHDAHSVISFTAHSGAIAAILDVVGHRQFSLQTGAVIPVLVKVERVPGKRPVVDVDPWEPKPDCKGDNNHHPRAVSFEEFMRSPESTNHV
;
A
#
# COMPACT_ATOMS: atom_id res chain seq x y z
N MET A 1 -13.08 39.00 -61.58
CA MET A 1 -13.40 39.02 -60.14
C MET A 1 -12.73 37.79 -59.54
N SER A 2 -11.45 37.90 -59.17
CA SER A 2 -10.91 38.40 -57.90
C SER A 2 -10.77 37.27 -56.88
N LYS A 3 -9.50 36.93 -56.63
CA LYS A 3 -8.94 36.25 -55.45
C LYS A 3 -9.23 34.75 -55.27
N MET A 4 -8.38 33.92 -55.87
CA MET A 4 -7.98 32.62 -55.29
C MET A 4 -6.60 32.25 -55.85
N THR A 5 -5.56 32.95 -55.41
CA THR A 5 -4.16 32.61 -55.69
C THR A 5 -3.27 33.43 -54.77
N LEU A 6 -3.05 32.92 -53.56
CA LEU A 6 -1.89 33.12 -52.68
C LEU A 6 -2.18 32.27 -51.43
N PHE A 7 -1.16 31.73 -50.76
CA PHE A 7 -1.18 30.79 -49.61
C PHE A 7 -0.98 29.30 -49.90
N ILE A 8 -0.18 28.94 -50.91
CA ILE A 8 0.43 27.59 -51.03
C ILE A 8 1.98 27.62 -50.95
N PRO A 9 2.62 28.57 -50.22
CA PRO A 9 3.99 28.27 -49.75
C PRO A 9 4.23 28.50 -48.25
N PHE A 10 3.19 28.73 -47.43
CA PHE A 10 3.36 28.91 -45.97
C PHE A 10 2.88 27.73 -45.11
N LEU A 11 2.26 26.70 -45.73
CA LEU A 11 1.79 25.50 -45.03
C LEU A 11 2.79 24.32 -45.08
N LEU A 12 3.90 24.46 -45.81
CA LEU A 12 4.97 23.45 -45.91
C LEU A 12 6.23 23.81 -45.09
N SER A 13 6.29 24.99 -44.47
CA SER A 13 7.38 25.39 -43.57
C SER A 13 6.99 25.37 -42.08
N SER A 14 5.74 25.05 -41.75
CA SER A 14 5.24 24.92 -40.36
C SER A 14 4.97 23.47 -39.94
N LEU A 15 5.36 22.49 -40.78
CA LEU A 15 5.25 21.05 -40.52
C LEU A 15 6.64 20.37 -40.37
N ALA A 16 7.69 21.17 -40.15
CA ALA A 16 9.07 20.70 -40.00
C ALA A 16 9.71 21.06 -38.63
N PHE A 17 8.91 21.55 -37.68
CA PHE A 17 9.26 21.60 -36.26
C PHE A 17 8.14 20.89 -35.51
N TRP A 18 8.49 20.06 -34.53
CA TRP A 18 7.66 19.02 -33.87
C TRP A 18 7.63 17.64 -34.55
N PHE A 19 8.77 17.20 -35.10
CA PHE A 19 9.20 15.82 -34.84
C PHE A 19 10.28 15.92 -33.77
N LEU A 20 9.89 15.97 -32.49
CA LEU A 20 10.79 15.51 -31.45
C LEU A 20 10.94 14.01 -31.71
N SER A 21 12.06 13.62 -32.30
CA SER A 21 12.49 12.24 -32.34
C SER A 21 12.54 11.74 -30.89
N VAL A 22 11.55 10.93 -30.52
CA VAL A 22 11.51 10.15 -29.28
C VAL A 22 12.79 9.32 -29.25
N GLN A 23 13.76 9.70 -28.43
CA GLN A 23 14.99 8.94 -28.27
C GLN A 23 14.95 8.27 -26.90
N ALA A 24 14.78 6.95 -26.92
CA ALA A 24 15.15 6.06 -25.82
C ALA A 24 16.58 6.38 -25.37
N ILE A 25 16.94 6.05 -24.13
CA ILE A 25 18.36 6.02 -23.74
C ILE A 25 19.09 5.05 -24.68
N VAL A 26 20.01 5.59 -25.48
CA VAL A 26 20.85 4.80 -26.40
C VAL A 26 22.08 4.33 -25.63
N LEU A 27 22.24 3.01 -25.53
CA LEU A 27 23.35 2.38 -24.84
C LEU A 27 24.17 1.49 -25.78
N ASP A 28 25.42 1.88 -26.04
CA ASP A 28 26.44 1.02 -26.64
C ASP A 28 27.39 0.50 -25.56
N LEU A 29 27.36 -0.81 -25.34
CA LEU A 29 28.19 -1.47 -24.32
C LEU A 29 29.70 -1.44 -24.62
N ASN A 30 30.12 -1.05 -25.82
CA ASN A 30 31.53 -0.95 -26.21
C ASN A 30 32.03 0.51 -26.22
N ASP A 31 31.15 1.48 -25.94
CA ASP A 31 31.51 2.89 -25.85
C ASP A 31 31.33 3.39 -24.42
N THR A 32 32.45 3.57 -23.73
CA THR A 32 32.52 4.16 -22.39
C THR A 32 31.74 5.48 -22.29
N GLN A 33 31.78 6.33 -23.33
CA GLN A 33 31.05 7.59 -23.29
C GLN A 33 29.55 7.34 -23.37
N SER A 34 29.09 6.42 -24.21
CA SER A 34 27.67 6.03 -24.26
C SER A 34 27.16 5.51 -22.92
N ILE A 35 27.97 4.74 -22.19
CA ILE A 35 27.62 4.27 -20.85
C ILE A 35 27.51 5.44 -19.85
N ARG A 36 28.46 6.39 -19.89
CA ARG A 36 28.43 7.59 -19.04
C ARG A 36 27.21 8.46 -19.36
N ASP A 37 26.88 8.65 -20.64
CA ASP A 37 25.71 9.43 -21.08
C ASP A 37 24.39 8.78 -20.66
N ALA A 38 24.29 7.44 -20.74
CA ALA A 38 23.13 6.70 -20.24
C ALA A 38 22.97 6.84 -18.73
N ALA A 39 24.07 6.67 -17.97
CA ALA A 39 24.07 6.88 -16.53
C ALA A 39 23.70 8.31 -16.14
N ALA A 40 24.24 9.32 -16.84
CA ALA A 40 23.96 10.73 -16.59
C ALA A 40 22.49 11.08 -16.85
N THR A 41 21.90 10.53 -17.91
CA THR A 41 20.49 10.73 -18.23
C THR A 41 19.57 10.13 -17.16
N ALA A 42 19.87 8.92 -16.68
CA ALA A 42 19.09 8.31 -15.60
C ALA A 42 19.29 9.04 -14.25
N ALA A 43 20.53 9.45 -13.93
CA ALA A 43 20.87 10.18 -12.71
C ALA A 43 20.18 11.56 -12.66
N TYR A 44 20.04 12.22 -13.81
CA TYR A 44 19.24 13.44 -13.91
C TYR A 44 17.81 13.21 -13.42
N TRP A 45 17.17 12.11 -13.81
CA TRP A 45 15.80 11.81 -13.37
C TRP A 45 15.69 11.40 -11.90
N VAL A 46 16.75 10.82 -11.31
CA VAL A 46 16.82 10.69 -9.85
C VAL A 46 16.80 12.08 -9.21
N GLN A 47 17.61 13.02 -9.71
CA GLN A 47 17.72 14.36 -9.13
C GLN A 47 16.49 15.24 -9.36
N GLU A 48 15.80 15.08 -10.50
CA GLU A 48 14.53 15.78 -10.76
C GLU A 48 13.41 15.39 -9.77
N LEU A 49 13.47 14.18 -9.19
CA LEU A 49 12.53 13.73 -8.16
C LEU A 49 12.86 14.29 -6.76
N TYR A 50 14.05 14.86 -6.58
CA TYR A 50 14.48 15.41 -5.30
C TYR A 50 14.00 16.85 -5.13
N ASN A 51 13.28 17.11 -4.02
CA ASN A 51 12.80 18.45 -3.66
C ASN A 51 13.35 18.95 -2.31
N GLY A 52 14.27 18.23 -1.66
CA GLY A 52 14.73 18.53 -0.30
C GLY A 52 15.51 19.84 -0.16
N ASN A 53 15.98 20.44 -1.26
CA ASN A 53 16.62 21.75 -1.28
C ASN A 53 15.63 22.92 -1.51
N THR A 54 14.33 22.64 -1.60
CA THR A 54 13.28 23.65 -1.74
C THR A 54 12.75 24.08 -0.36
N THR A 55 11.98 25.17 -0.31
CA THR A 55 11.37 25.68 0.94
C THR A 55 10.39 24.70 1.59
N GLU A 56 9.81 23.77 0.83
CA GLU A 56 8.83 22.80 1.31
C GLU A 56 9.45 21.41 1.53
N GLY A 57 10.70 21.21 1.11
CA GLY A 57 11.42 19.94 1.24
C GLY A 57 12.22 19.85 2.53
N VAL A 58 12.64 18.62 2.86
CA VAL A 58 13.59 18.36 3.94
C VAL A 58 14.91 17.94 3.31
N LEU A 59 15.99 18.65 3.65
CA LEU A 59 17.31 18.37 3.11
C LEU A 59 17.69 16.90 3.34
N GLY A 60 18.18 16.24 2.29
CA GLY A 60 18.53 14.82 2.32
C GLY A 60 17.37 13.85 2.16
N LYS A 61 16.11 14.29 2.18
CA LYS A 61 14.94 13.42 1.98
C LYS A 61 14.32 13.62 0.60
N PHE A 62 14.07 12.51 -0.08
CA PHE A 62 13.13 12.48 -1.19
C PHE A 62 11.69 12.67 -0.67
N PRO A 63 10.77 13.19 -1.50
CA PRO A 63 9.42 13.51 -1.07
C PRO A 63 8.66 12.30 -0.54
N PHE A 64 8.03 12.49 0.61
CA PHE A 64 7.20 11.50 1.28
C PHE A 64 5.78 12.05 1.40
N PRO A 65 4.75 11.29 0.97
CA PRO A 65 4.82 9.97 0.34
C PRO A 65 5.26 10.08 -1.15
N PRO A 66 5.76 9.00 -1.79
CA PRO A 66 5.75 7.63 -1.29
C PRO A 66 7.10 7.12 -0.74
N TYR A 67 8.19 7.89 -0.82
CA TYR A 67 9.55 7.39 -0.54
C TYR A 67 9.89 7.48 0.95
N TYR A 68 10.10 6.34 1.61
CA TYR A 68 10.52 6.32 3.01
C TYR A 68 11.95 6.88 3.17
N TRP A 69 12.30 7.25 4.41
CA TRP A 69 13.58 7.89 4.71
C TRP A 69 14.79 7.05 4.28
N TRP A 70 14.75 5.73 4.44
CA TRP A 70 15.85 4.86 4.02
C TRP A 70 16.08 4.83 2.51
N GLU A 71 15.03 4.98 1.70
CA GLU A 71 15.16 5.00 0.24
C GLU A 71 15.95 6.24 -0.21
N SER A 72 15.87 7.33 0.56
CA SER A 72 16.74 8.48 0.37
C SER A 72 18.21 8.12 0.64
N GLY A 73 18.50 7.41 1.72
CA GLY A 73 19.85 6.90 2.00
C GLY A 73 20.37 5.97 0.90
N GLY A 74 19.52 5.08 0.39
CA GLY A 74 19.80 4.21 -0.76
C GLY A 74 20.12 4.99 -2.03
N ALA A 75 19.33 6.03 -2.33
CA ALA A 75 19.52 6.91 -3.47
C ALA A 75 20.81 7.74 -3.36
N TRP A 76 21.09 8.35 -2.20
CA TRP A 76 22.33 9.11 -2.01
C TRP A 76 23.58 8.23 -2.05
N GLY A 77 23.50 7.00 -1.55
CA GLY A 77 24.53 5.99 -1.79
C GLY A 77 24.75 5.72 -3.29
N GLY A 78 23.65 5.64 -4.05
CA GLY A 78 23.69 5.54 -5.52
C GLY A 78 24.37 6.74 -6.17
N MET A 79 24.13 7.96 -5.67
CA MET A 79 24.75 9.19 -6.20
C MET A 79 26.24 9.31 -5.85
N VAL A 80 26.68 8.85 -4.67
CA VAL A 80 28.11 8.72 -4.35
C VAL A 80 28.79 7.76 -5.33
N ASN A 81 28.16 6.62 -5.62
CA ASN A 81 28.69 5.66 -6.58
C ASN A 81 28.66 6.21 -8.02
N TYR A 82 27.60 6.93 -8.41
CA TYR A 82 27.51 7.60 -9.70
C TYR A 82 28.72 8.52 -9.92
N TRP A 83 29.02 9.39 -8.96
CA TRP A 83 30.22 10.24 -9.01
C TRP A 83 31.50 9.41 -9.16
N HIS A 84 31.68 8.36 -8.35
CA HIS A 84 32.86 7.49 -8.41
C HIS A 84 33.04 6.80 -9.77
N PHE A 85 31.96 6.22 -10.31
CA PHE A 85 32.02 5.46 -11.56
C PHE A 85 32.15 6.36 -12.80
N THR A 86 31.45 7.50 -12.80
CA THR A 86 31.34 8.37 -13.97
C THR A 86 32.31 9.55 -13.96
N GLY A 87 32.84 9.93 -12.80
CA GLY A 87 33.63 11.15 -12.63
C GLY A 87 32.82 12.45 -12.77
N ASP A 88 31.49 12.37 -12.87
CA ASP A 88 30.62 13.54 -12.97
C ASP A 88 30.41 14.18 -11.59
N GLU A 89 30.81 15.45 -11.46
CA GLU A 89 30.74 16.22 -10.23
C GLU A 89 29.42 17.00 -10.06
N SER A 90 28.50 16.93 -11.04
CA SER A 90 27.28 17.75 -11.09
C SER A 90 26.41 17.67 -9.83
N TYR A 91 26.39 16.51 -9.16
CA TYR A 91 25.53 16.25 -7.99
C TYR A 91 26.31 16.09 -6.68
N VAL A 92 27.62 16.36 -6.67
CA VAL A 92 28.46 16.18 -5.48
C VAL A 92 27.98 17.03 -4.32
N ASN A 93 27.72 18.33 -4.55
CA ASN A 93 27.31 19.25 -3.48
C ASN A 93 25.97 18.85 -2.86
N VAL A 94 24.95 18.56 -3.68
CA VAL A 94 23.63 18.17 -3.17
C VAL A 94 23.67 16.83 -2.44
N THR A 95 24.49 15.88 -2.93
CA THR A 95 24.71 14.59 -2.27
C THR A 95 25.43 14.76 -0.93
N PHE A 96 26.44 15.64 -0.88
CA PHE A 96 27.14 15.97 0.36
C PHE A 96 26.20 16.60 1.39
N ASP A 97 25.46 17.64 1.01
CA ASP A 97 24.52 18.33 1.89
C ASP A 97 23.44 17.37 2.41
N ALA A 98 22.94 16.50 1.54
CA ALA A 98 21.99 15.45 1.90
C ALA A 98 22.53 14.51 2.99
N LEU A 99 23.71 13.91 2.77
CA LEU A 99 24.33 12.98 3.72
C LEU A 99 24.65 13.64 5.06
N VAL A 100 25.19 14.86 5.05
CA VAL A 100 25.52 15.59 6.28
C VAL A 100 24.26 15.98 7.07
N SER A 101 23.18 16.33 6.38
CA SER A 101 21.94 16.77 7.04
C SER A 101 21.25 15.66 7.84
N GLN A 102 21.54 14.39 7.54
CA GLN A 102 20.88 13.22 8.13
C GLN A 102 21.75 12.45 9.14
N LEU A 103 22.86 13.03 9.60
CA LEU A 103 23.79 12.34 10.52
C LEU A 103 23.22 12.00 11.90
N GLY A 104 22.16 12.70 12.33
CA GLY A 104 21.63 12.57 13.70
C GLY A 104 22.53 13.24 14.77
N PRO A 105 22.05 13.35 16.02
CA PRO A 105 22.77 14.03 17.09
C PRO A 105 24.02 13.29 17.57
N ALA A 106 24.08 11.97 17.39
CA ALA A 106 25.22 11.13 17.75
C ALA A 106 26.14 10.81 16.56
N TYR A 107 25.88 11.38 15.38
CA TYR A 107 26.60 11.10 14.15
C TYR A 107 26.67 9.60 13.84
N ASP A 108 25.53 8.94 13.90
CA ASP A 108 25.35 7.50 13.71
C ASP A 108 24.22 7.19 12.72
N TYR A 109 23.69 8.21 12.04
CA TYR A 109 22.49 8.13 11.22
C TYR A 109 21.25 7.66 12.00
N VAL A 110 21.17 7.95 13.31
CA VAL A 110 19.91 7.88 14.05
C VAL A 110 19.30 9.27 14.15
N VAL A 111 18.21 9.49 13.42
CA VAL A 111 17.60 10.82 13.29
C VAL A 111 16.30 10.87 14.10
N PRO A 112 16.21 11.68 15.17
CA PRO A 112 15.02 11.71 16.03
C PRO A 112 13.69 11.98 15.31
N ALA A 113 13.74 12.65 14.16
CA ALA A 113 12.56 12.92 13.33
C ALA A 113 12.01 11.67 12.63
N GLU A 114 12.81 10.61 12.51
CA GLU A 114 12.47 9.37 11.77
C GLU A 114 12.06 8.21 12.69
N VAL A 115 12.07 8.43 14.02
CA VAL A 115 11.81 7.45 15.09
C VAL A 115 10.67 6.46 14.81
N PHE A 116 9.61 6.90 14.13
CA PHE A 116 8.39 6.11 13.89
C PHE A 116 8.52 5.03 12.82
N ASN A 117 9.45 5.18 11.87
CA ASN A 117 9.69 4.18 10.81
C ASN A 117 11.16 3.71 10.78
N GLU A 118 11.96 4.08 11.78
CA GLU A 118 13.39 3.81 11.79
C GLU A 118 13.74 2.38 12.26
N GLY A 119 14.13 1.54 11.30
CA GLY A 119 14.70 0.23 11.50
C GLY A 119 16.22 0.18 11.44
N ASN A 120 16.78 -1.00 11.76
CA ASN A 120 18.22 -1.23 11.63
C ASN A 120 18.67 -1.24 10.17
N ASP A 121 17.81 -1.70 9.27
CA ASP A 121 17.97 -1.62 7.83
C ASP A 121 17.91 -0.18 7.32
N ASP A 122 16.98 0.65 7.81
CA ASP A 122 16.94 2.07 7.45
C ASP A 122 18.27 2.77 7.74
N GLN A 123 18.76 2.62 8.98
CA GLN A 123 20.06 3.14 9.40
C GLN A 123 21.21 2.52 8.56
N ALA A 124 21.11 1.24 8.19
CA ALA A 124 22.15 0.58 7.40
C ALA A 124 22.29 1.18 6.00
N PHE A 125 21.21 1.60 5.34
CA PHE A 125 21.29 2.21 4.02
C PHE A 125 22.03 3.55 4.03
N TRP A 126 21.83 4.37 5.05
CA TRP A 126 22.63 5.59 5.26
C TRP A 126 24.08 5.30 5.62
N ALA A 127 24.31 4.30 6.47
CA ALA A 127 25.65 3.84 6.80
C ALA A 127 26.39 3.25 5.58
N PHE A 128 25.70 2.61 4.64
CA PHE A 128 26.30 2.18 3.37
C PHE A 128 26.78 3.37 2.55
N ALA A 129 25.98 4.42 2.45
CA ALA A 129 26.37 5.64 1.72
C ALA A 129 27.58 6.32 2.37
N GLY A 130 27.61 6.40 3.71
CA GLY A 130 28.79 6.85 4.45
C GLY A 130 30.02 5.96 4.22
N MET A 131 29.84 4.63 4.17
CA MET A 131 30.95 3.71 3.93
C MET A 131 31.44 3.80 2.48
N ASP A 132 30.57 3.98 1.50
CA ASP A 132 30.93 4.25 0.10
C ASP A 132 31.72 5.56 0.00
N ALA A 133 31.27 6.61 0.70
CA ALA A 133 31.95 7.89 0.74
C ALA A 133 33.38 7.78 1.32
N ALA A 134 33.57 6.97 2.36
CA ALA A 134 34.89 6.67 2.92
C ALA A 134 35.77 5.83 1.99
N GLU A 135 35.19 4.83 1.32
CA GLU A 135 35.89 3.92 0.40
C GLU A 135 36.35 4.60 -0.89
N PHE A 136 35.62 5.60 -1.38
CA PHE A 136 35.92 6.30 -2.63
C PHE A 136 36.53 7.69 -2.44
N GLY A 137 36.72 8.13 -1.20
CA GLY A 137 37.30 9.45 -0.92
C GLY A 137 36.38 10.60 -1.34
N PHE A 138 35.07 10.43 -1.17
CA PHE A 138 34.08 11.49 -1.36
C PHE A 138 34.40 12.68 -0.42
N PRO A 139 34.07 13.94 -0.78
CA PRO A 139 34.37 15.11 0.05
C PRO A 139 33.99 14.91 1.52
N ALA A 140 34.94 15.14 2.42
CA ALA A 140 34.79 14.84 3.84
C ALA A 140 34.06 15.97 4.59
N PRO A 141 33.21 15.66 5.58
CA PRO A 141 32.64 16.67 6.46
C PRO A 141 33.74 17.40 7.24
N THR A 142 33.52 18.68 7.51
CA THR A 142 34.39 19.46 8.38
C THR A 142 33.85 19.50 9.81
N PRO A 143 34.70 19.66 10.84
CA PRO A 143 34.26 19.81 12.22
C PRO A 143 33.15 20.88 12.36
N PRO A 144 32.10 20.63 13.18
CA PRO A 144 32.02 19.59 14.20
C PRO A 144 31.59 18.19 13.73
N ALA A 145 31.17 18.02 12.46
CA ALA A 145 30.82 16.71 11.94
C ALA A 145 32.06 15.80 11.82
N PRO A 146 31.96 14.51 12.20
CA PRO A 146 33.08 13.58 12.09
C PRO A 146 33.28 13.11 10.64
N SER A 147 34.34 12.33 10.40
CA SER A 147 34.54 11.71 9.08
C SER A 147 33.43 10.70 8.76
N TRP A 148 33.27 10.39 7.47
CA TRP A 148 32.35 9.34 7.02
C TRP A 148 32.63 8.00 7.71
N LEU A 149 33.91 7.61 7.79
CA LEU A 149 34.33 6.38 8.48
C LEU A 149 33.90 6.38 9.95
N GLN A 150 34.12 7.48 10.67
CA GLN A 150 33.73 7.55 12.08
C GLN A 150 32.22 7.48 12.26
N THR A 151 31.45 8.10 11.37
CA THR A 151 29.97 8.02 11.37
C THR A 151 29.51 6.57 11.20
N VAL A 152 30.13 5.84 10.27
CA VAL A 152 29.85 4.41 10.05
C VAL A 152 30.22 3.57 11.26
N VAL A 153 31.36 3.85 11.91
CA VAL A 153 31.76 3.16 13.15
C VAL A 153 30.77 3.42 14.29
N ASN A 154 30.23 4.64 14.40
CA ASN A 154 29.21 4.96 15.40
C ASN A 154 27.93 4.14 15.16
N ALA A 155 27.43 4.10 13.92
CA ALA A 155 26.28 3.28 13.53
C ALA A 155 26.53 1.79 13.80
N TRP A 156 27.72 1.29 13.42
CA TRP A 156 28.13 -0.10 13.62
C TRP A 156 28.16 -0.48 15.11
N ASN A 157 28.66 0.40 15.97
CA ASN A 157 28.68 0.17 17.42
C ASN A 157 27.26 0.03 17.98
N LEU A 158 26.31 0.78 17.43
CA LEU A 158 24.90 0.70 17.83
C LEU A 158 24.25 -0.60 17.36
N PHE A 159 24.54 -1.07 16.15
CA PHE A 159 24.15 -2.41 15.69
C PHE A 159 24.70 -3.52 16.59
N ALA A 160 25.98 -3.46 16.95
CA ALA A 160 26.60 -4.44 17.84
C ALA A 160 25.93 -4.44 19.24
N GLN A 161 25.58 -3.26 19.77
CA GLN A 161 24.86 -3.12 21.04
C GLN A 161 23.46 -3.74 20.97
N ARG A 162 22.67 -3.38 19.95
CA ARG A 162 21.29 -3.90 19.77
C ARG A 162 21.29 -5.41 19.58
N TRP A 163 22.18 -5.94 18.74
CA TRP A 163 22.32 -7.39 18.53
C TRP A 163 22.62 -8.12 19.85
N ALA A 164 23.50 -7.55 20.69
CA ALA A 164 23.80 -8.11 22.00
C ALA A 164 22.59 -8.04 22.95
N SER A 165 21.84 -6.92 22.96
CA SER A 165 20.61 -6.78 23.74
C SER A 165 19.52 -7.77 23.33
N ASP A 166 19.42 -8.09 22.04
CA ASP A 166 18.41 -8.99 21.48
C ASP A 166 18.85 -10.47 21.47
N SER A 167 20.01 -10.78 22.04
CA SER A 167 20.61 -12.13 21.99
C SER A 167 19.87 -13.19 22.80
N ALA A 168 18.97 -12.79 23.71
CA ALA A 168 18.17 -13.69 24.52
C ALA A 168 17.13 -14.49 23.71
N THR A 169 16.71 -13.98 22.55
CA THR A 169 15.74 -14.61 21.66
C THR A 169 16.41 -15.08 20.37
N CYS A 170 16.03 -16.25 19.87
CA CYS A 170 16.55 -16.81 18.62
C CYS A 170 18.08 -16.94 18.52
N GLY A 171 18.78 -16.98 19.66
CA GLY A 171 20.24 -17.10 19.71
C GLY A 171 21.01 -15.89 19.15
N GLY A 172 20.38 -14.72 19.03
CA GLY A 172 20.97 -13.55 18.39
C GLY A 172 20.05 -12.91 17.35
N GLY A 173 20.66 -12.08 16.51
CA GLY A 173 20.01 -11.44 15.37
C GLY A 173 19.46 -10.07 15.73
N LEU A 174 19.73 -9.09 14.87
CA LEU A 174 19.05 -7.80 14.90
C LEU A 174 17.57 -8.01 14.56
N LYS A 175 16.73 -7.29 15.30
CA LYS A 175 15.35 -7.02 14.92
C LYS A 175 15.31 -6.11 13.68
N TRP A 176 14.18 -6.11 12.98
CA TRP A 176 13.89 -5.15 11.93
C TRP A 176 13.87 -3.75 12.55
N GLN A 177 12.91 -3.48 13.43
CA GLN A 177 12.80 -2.23 14.15
C GLN A 177 13.57 -2.28 15.48
N PHE A 178 14.12 -1.15 15.92
CA PHE A 178 14.78 -1.05 17.23
C PHE A 178 14.03 -0.22 18.27
N TYR A 179 12.93 0.44 17.87
CA TYR A 179 11.95 1.02 18.80
C TYR A 179 10.83 0.00 19.08
N PRO A 180 10.54 -0.33 20.35
CA PRO A 180 9.54 -1.33 20.72
C PRO A 180 8.13 -1.06 20.20
N ASP A 181 7.79 0.22 20.01
CA ASP A 181 6.46 0.66 19.58
C ASP A 181 6.27 0.56 18.05
N ASN A 182 7.34 0.33 17.28
CA ASN A 182 7.27 0.25 15.82
C ASN A 182 6.77 -1.13 15.36
N ALA A 183 5.88 -1.14 14.36
CA ALA A 183 5.40 -2.37 13.76
C ALA A 183 6.56 -3.18 13.16
N GLY A 184 6.63 -4.47 13.46
CA GLY A 184 7.76 -5.31 13.05
C GLY A 184 8.92 -5.38 14.05
N TYR A 185 8.81 -4.78 15.24
CA TYR A 185 9.83 -4.90 16.30
C TYR A 185 10.21 -6.34 16.65
N TYR A 186 9.26 -7.28 16.66
CA TYR A 186 9.55 -8.69 16.96
C TYR A 186 10.10 -9.48 15.76
N TYR A 187 10.04 -8.90 14.56
CA TYR A 187 10.51 -9.52 13.33
C TYR A 187 12.03 -9.36 13.25
N LYS A 188 12.76 -10.46 13.09
CA LYS A 188 14.21 -10.49 12.83
C LYS A 188 14.43 -10.80 11.35
N ASN A 189 14.62 -9.75 10.56
CA ASN A 189 14.72 -9.86 9.11
C ASN A 189 16.18 -9.98 8.62
N THR A 190 16.31 -10.45 7.39
CA THR A 190 17.59 -10.66 6.72
C THR A 190 18.27 -9.36 6.36
N ILE A 191 17.54 -8.31 5.96
CA ILE A 191 18.16 -7.07 5.50
C ILE A 191 18.86 -6.32 6.64
N SER A 192 18.28 -6.23 7.84
CA SER A 192 18.93 -5.60 9.00
C SER A 192 20.24 -6.33 9.38
N ASN A 193 20.18 -7.67 9.41
CA ASN A 193 21.35 -8.49 9.71
C ASN A 193 22.38 -8.47 8.58
N GLY A 194 21.92 -8.48 7.33
CA GLY A 194 22.74 -8.39 6.14
C GLY A 194 23.48 -7.07 6.03
N GLY A 195 22.85 -5.97 6.43
CA GLY A 195 23.51 -4.67 6.47
C GLY A 195 24.58 -4.60 7.55
N PHE A 196 24.29 -5.12 8.74
CA PHE A 196 25.32 -5.23 9.77
C PHE A 196 26.48 -6.15 9.34
N PHE A 197 26.19 -7.26 8.66
CA PHE A 197 27.20 -8.17 8.10
C PHE A 197 28.08 -7.48 7.05
N GLN A 198 27.48 -6.79 6.08
CA GLN A 198 28.20 -6.12 5.00
C GLN A 198 29.07 -4.97 5.54
N LEU A 199 28.57 -4.15 6.45
CA LEU A 199 29.35 -3.09 7.10
C LEU A 199 30.52 -3.67 7.90
N SER A 200 30.29 -4.76 8.64
CA SER A 200 31.35 -5.47 9.35
C SER A 200 32.43 -5.98 8.39
N ALA A 201 32.04 -6.59 7.27
CA ALA A 201 32.99 -7.04 6.25
C ALA A 201 33.82 -5.89 5.67
N ARG A 202 33.16 -4.78 5.33
CA ARG A 202 33.78 -3.59 4.73
C ARG A 202 34.71 -2.88 5.70
N LEU A 203 34.29 -2.69 6.96
CA LEU A 203 35.15 -2.14 8.00
C LEU A 203 36.36 -3.03 8.28
N ALA A 204 36.19 -4.36 8.36
CA ALA A 204 37.31 -5.30 8.53
C ALA A 204 38.36 -5.10 7.43
N ARG A 205 37.92 -5.07 6.17
CA ARG A 205 38.80 -4.81 5.04
C ARG A 205 39.42 -3.42 5.12
N TYR A 206 38.61 -2.37 5.26
CA TYR A 206 39.06 -0.99 5.17
C TYR A 206 40.11 -0.66 6.24
N THR A 207 39.89 -1.09 7.48
CA THR A 207 40.73 -0.74 8.63
C THR A 207 41.75 -1.82 9.00
N GLY A 208 41.64 -3.04 8.47
CA GLY A 208 42.44 -4.19 8.90
C GLY A 208 42.20 -4.64 10.34
N ASN A 209 41.02 -4.36 10.91
CA ASN A 209 40.68 -4.71 12.28
C ASN A 209 39.80 -5.97 12.32
N ASP A 210 40.36 -7.04 12.89
CA ASP A 210 39.70 -8.35 12.97
C ASP A 210 38.47 -8.39 13.88
N THR A 211 38.25 -7.41 14.76
CA THR A 211 36.99 -7.33 15.52
C THR A 211 35.77 -7.27 14.59
N TYR A 212 35.88 -6.54 13.48
CA TYR A 212 34.80 -6.49 12.50
C TYR A 212 34.63 -7.83 11.75
N LEU A 213 35.74 -8.54 11.49
CA LEU A 213 35.68 -9.90 10.93
C LEU A 213 34.96 -10.87 11.87
N GLU A 214 35.27 -10.84 13.17
CA GLU A 214 34.62 -11.68 14.18
C GLU A 214 33.10 -11.44 14.24
N TRP A 215 32.66 -10.19 14.14
CA TRP A 215 31.24 -9.85 14.05
C TRP A 215 30.60 -10.33 12.75
N ALA A 216 31.27 -10.15 11.61
CA ALA A 216 30.77 -10.66 10.34
C ALA A 216 30.60 -12.20 10.37
N GLU A 217 31.53 -12.92 10.99
CA GLU A 217 31.39 -14.36 11.22
C GLU A 217 30.23 -14.71 12.14
N ARG A 218 30.04 -13.95 13.23
CA ARG A 218 28.92 -14.13 14.17
C ARG A 218 27.58 -13.98 13.48
N ILE A 219 27.40 -12.93 12.68
CA ILE A 219 26.15 -12.64 11.97
C ILE A 219 25.89 -13.69 10.90
N TRP A 220 26.92 -14.07 10.13
CA TRP A 220 26.81 -15.17 9.16
C TRP A 220 26.35 -16.47 9.83
N ASN A 221 27.01 -16.84 10.93
CA ASN A 221 26.71 -18.08 11.64
C ASN A 221 25.28 -18.05 12.19
N TRP A 222 24.83 -16.93 12.75
CA TRP A 222 23.45 -16.77 13.20
C TRP A 222 22.46 -16.93 12.04
N THR A 223 22.67 -16.21 10.93
CA THR A 223 21.76 -16.18 9.77
C THR A 223 21.60 -17.57 9.15
N THR A 224 22.69 -18.35 9.07
CA THR A 224 22.65 -19.74 8.60
C THR A 224 22.07 -20.73 9.63
N GLN A 225 22.29 -20.52 10.92
CA GLN A 225 21.77 -21.39 11.98
C GLN A 225 20.26 -21.27 12.14
N VAL A 226 19.72 -20.06 12.04
CA VAL A 226 18.26 -19.83 12.08
C VAL A 226 17.59 -20.28 10.77
N GLY A 227 18.35 -20.43 9.68
CA GLY A 227 17.90 -20.96 8.40
C GLY A 227 17.55 -19.90 7.35
N LEU A 228 17.76 -18.62 7.63
CA LEU A 228 17.54 -17.52 6.66
C LEU A 228 18.48 -17.60 5.46
N ILE A 229 19.66 -18.18 5.63
CA ILE A 229 20.51 -18.66 4.53
C ILE A 229 20.56 -20.18 4.62
N ASP A 230 19.99 -20.86 3.62
CA ASP A 230 19.95 -22.32 3.60
C ASP A 230 21.24 -22.95 3.02
N GLN A 231 21.28 -24.29 2.94
CA GLN A 231 22.44 -25.02 2.41
C GLN A 231 22.67 -24.80 0.91
N ALA A 232 21.65 -24.38 0.18
CA ALA A 232 21.74 -24.01 -1.24
C ALA A 232 22.07 -22.53 -1.44
N TYR A 233 22.31 -21.79 -0.35
CA TYR A 233 22.52 -20.34 -0.33
C TYR A 233 21.31 -19.52 -0.77
N ASN A 234 20.11 -20.08 -0.77
CA ASN A 234 18.89 -19.28 -0.88
C ASN A 234 18.83 -18.32 0.32
N VAL A 235 18.42 -17.08 0.08
CA VAL A 235 18.39 -16.04 1.11
C VAL A 235 16.95 -15.57 1.29
N PHE A 236 16.36 -15.94 2.41
CA PHE A 236 14.96 -15.71 2.76
C PHE A 236 14.77 -14.39 3.52
N ASP A 237 13.53 -13.94 3.72
CA ASP A 237 13.25 -12.57 4.15
C ASP A 237 13.44 -12.36 5.65
N GLY A 238 12.98 -13.28 6.50
CA GLY A 238 13.04 -13.09 7.93
C GLY A 238 12.30 -14.14 8.74
N THR A 239 12.23 -13.88 10.05
CA THR A 239 11.61 -14.77 11.03
C THR A 239 11.18 -13.97 12.24
N ASP A 240 10.37 -14.53 13.14
CA ASP A 240 9.78 -13.77 14.25
C ASP A 240 10.17 -14.36 15.62
N GLU A 241 10.60 -13.51 16.54
CA GLU A 241 11.03 -13.93 17.87
C GLU A 241 9.89 -14.44 18.76
N THR A 242 8.65 -14.01 18.52
CA THR A 242 7.46 -14.48 19.27
C THR A 242 7.18 -15.97 19.05
N ILE A 243 7.64 -16.51 17.92
CA ILE A 243 7.56 -17.95 17.60
C ILE A 243 8.93 -18.63 17.77
N ASN A 244 9.85 -18.01 18.51
CA ASN A 244 11.22 -18.48 18.71
C ASN A 244 11.95 -18.77 17.38
N CYS A 245 11.66 -17.97 16.37
CA CYS A 245 12.19 -18.08 15.02
C CYS A 245 12.01 -19.46 14.37
N SER A 246 10.93 -20.16 14.73
CA SER A 246 10.66 -21.54 14.29
C SER A 246 10.11 -21.66 12.87
N ARG A 247 9.65 -20.55 12.28
CA ARG A 247 9.20 -20.47 10.88
C ARG A 247 9.87 -19.30 10.19
N LEU A 248 10.12 -19.46 8.90
CA LEU A 248 10.76 -18.46 8.05
C LEU A 248 9.76 -17.91 7.05
N ASP A 249 9.84 -16.61 6.81
CA ASP A 249 9.32 -16.02 5.59
C ASP A 249 10.29 -16.36 4.45
N HIS A 250 9.85 -17.18 3.50
CA HIS A 250 10.64 -17.66 2.37
C HIS A 250 10.61 -16.74 1.14
N HIS A 251 10.05 -15.52 1.23
CA HIS A 251 10.21 -14.53 0.17
C HIS A 251 11.70 -14.27 -0.07
N GLN A 252 12.06 -14.16 -1.35
CA GLN A 252 13.42 -13.88 -1.76
C GLN A 252 13.44 -12.57 -2.54
N TRP A 253 14.31 -11.67 -2.11
CA TRP A 253 14.47 -10.33 -2.67
C TRP A 253 15.89 -10.13 -3.17
N THR A 254 16.08 -9.38 -4.26
CA THR A 254 17.41 -9.19 -4.85
C THR A 254 18.42 -8.60 -3.87
N TYR A 255 17.98 -7.63 -3.05
CA TYR A 255 18.82 -6.95 -2.07
C TYR A 255 19.28 -7.88 -0.91
N ASN A 256 18.48 -8.88 -0.53
CA ASN A 256 18.81 -9.80 0.56
C ASN A 256 19.96 -10.72 0.16
N VAL A 257 19.93 -11.30 -1.05
CA VAL A 257 21.08 -12.07 -1.52
C VAL A 257 22.27 -11.16 -1.84
N GLY A 258 22.01 -9.97 -2.39
CA GLY A 258 23.05 -9.01 -2.79
C GLY A 258 23.89 -8.51 -1.62
N VAL A 259 23.26 -8.19 -0.48
CA VAL A 259 23.94 -7.64 0.71
C VAL A 259 24.93 -8.65 1.29
N PHE A 260 24.57 -9.93 1.35
CA PHE A 260 25.44 -11.02 1.80
C PHE A 260 26.48 -11.41 0.76
N LEU A 261 26.13 -11.37 -0.54
CA LEU A 261 27.06 -11.65 -1.64
C LEU A 261 28.24 -10.68 -1.61
N TYR A 262 27.95 -9.38 -1.52
CA TYR A 262 29.00 -8.37 -1.47
C TYR A 262 29.84 -8.46 -0.19
N GLY A 263 29.21 -8.58 0.99
CA GLY A 263 29.94 -8.77 2.24
C GLY A 263 30.85 -10.01 2.22
N SER A 264 30.39 -11.12 1.65
CA SER A 264 31.18 -12.35 1.51
C SER A 264 32.37 -12.16 0.56
N ALA A 265 32.18 -11.42 -0.54
CA ALA A 265 33.25 -11.11 -1.48
C ALA A 265 34.32 -10.20 -0.85
N VAL A 266 33.90 -9.22 -0.05
CA VAL A 266 34.81 -8.36 0.72
C VAL A 266 35.64 -9.19 1.71
N LEU A 267 35.02 -10.13 2.42
CA LEU A 267 35.74 -11.02 3.35
C LEU A 267 36.62 -12.04 2.62
N GLN A 268 36.21 -12.51 1.43
CA GLN A 268 37.08 -13.30 0.57
C GLN A 268 38.35 -12.52 0.24
N ASN A 269 38.23 -11.23 -0.13
CA ASN A 269 39.36 -10.36 -0.40
C ASN A 269 40.24 -10.18 0.86
N TYR A 270 39.62 -9.82 1.99
CA TYR A 270 40.32 -9.56 3.25
C TYR A 270 41.08 -10.78 3.79
N THR A 271 40.47 -11.97 3.69
CA THR A 271 41.05 -13.22 4.20
C THR A 271 41.95 -13.95 3.20
N ASN A 272 42.47 -13.25 2.19
CA ASN A 272 43.34 -13.81 1.16
C ASN A 272 42.75 -15.05 0.46
N SER A 273 41.48 -14.95 0.07
CA SER A 273 40.72 -16.01 -0.62
C SER A 273 40.62 -17.32 0.16
N SER A 274 40.36 -17.25 1.47
CA SER A 274 40.07 -18.44 2.26
C SER A 274 38.91 -19.25 1.64
N THR A 275 39.07 -20.58 1.59
CA THR A 275 38.13 -21.49 0.89
C THR A 275 36.67 -21.24 1.28
N ARG A 276 36.42 -21.03 2.57
CA ARG A 276 35.07 -20.78 3.10
C ARG A 276 34.42 -19.54 2.50
N TRP A 277 35.14 -18.42 2.38
CA TRP A 277 34.56 -17.19 1.82
C TRP A 277 34.46 -17.25 0.28
N VAL A 278 35.33 -18.00 -0.39
CA VAL A 278 35.19 -18.32 -1.83
C VAL A 278 33.93 -19.13 -2.11
N GLU A 279 33.68 -20.16 -1.31
CA GLU A 279 32.49 -21.02 -1.42
C GLU A 279 31.21 -20.23 -1.15
N ARG A 280 31.18 -19.42 -0.09
CA ARG A 280 30.03 -18.57 0.25
C ARG A 280 29.72 -17.55 -0.85
N THR A 281 30.73 -16.85 -1.35
CA THR A 281 30.59 -15.87 -2.44
C THR A 281 30.05 -16.55 -3.71
N SER A 282 30.61 -17.71 -4.06
CA SER A 282 30.19 -18.43 -5.27
C SER A 282 28.78 -19.02 -5.13
N GLY A 283 28.43 -19.54 -3.95
CA GLY A 283 27.11 -20.05 -3.62
C GLY A 283 26.03 -18.97 -3.69
N LEU A 284 26.28 -17.82 -3.06
CA LEU A 284 25.36 -16.67 -3.10
C LEU A 284 25.21 -16.10 -4.51
N LEU A 285 26.28 -16.06 -5.31
CA LEU A 285 26.17 -15.63 -6.72
C LEU A 285 25.30 -16.59 -7.53
N ASN A 286 25.40 -17.90 -7.29
CA ASN A 286 24.54 -18.89 -7.95
C ASN A 286 23.08 -18.76 -7.50
N SER A 287 22.84 -18.53 -6.21
CA SER A 287 21.50 -18.27 -5.65
C SER A 287 20.85 -17.03 -6.27
N ALA A 288 21.62 -15.95 -6.43
CA ALA A 288 21.14 -14.71 -7.05
C ALA A 288 20.65 -14.88 -8.50
N LEU A 289 21.02 -15.97 -9.19
CA LEU A 289 20.58 -16.23 -10.57
C LEU A 289 19.07 -16.44 -10.71
N VAL A 290 18.36 -16.73 -9.62
CA VAL A 290 16.88 -16.78 -9.61
C VAL A 290 16.26 -15.46 -10.08
N PHE A 291 16.97 -14.34 -9.92
CA PHE A 291 16.53 -13.00 -10.30
C PHE A 291 16.95 -12.57 -11.71
N PHE A 292 17.46 -13.47 -12.56
CA PHE A 292 18.04 -13.11 -13.87
C PHE A 292 17.42 -13.81 -15.07
N SER A 293 16.24 -14.39 -14.93
CA SER A 293 15.52 -15.03 -16.04
C SER A 293 14.01 -14.97 -15.83
N PRO A 294 13.38 -13.78 -15.97
CA PRO A 294 11.94 -13.59 -15.73
C PRO A 294 11.10 -14.49 -16.65
N PHE A 295 11.56 -14.72 -17.88
CA PHE A 295 10.90 -15.62 -18.82
C PHE A 295 11.95 -16.41 -19.61
N GLN A 296 11.53 -17.52 -20.22
CA GLN A 296 12.42 -18.35 -21.05
C GLN A 296 13.07 -17.57 -22.21
N ASN A 297 12.43 -16.52 -22.71
CA ASN A 297 12.94 -15.66 -23.78
C ASN A 297 13.66 -14.39 -23.30
N ALA A 298 13.77 -14.19 -21.99
CA ALA A 298 14.42 -13.04 -21.35
C ALA A 298 15.52 -13.54 -20.42
N THR A 299 16.65 -13.96 -21.00
CA THR A 299 17.79 -14.54 -20.27
C THR A 299 18.76 -13.48 -19.78
N ASP A 300 19.30 -13.68 -18.59
CA ASP A 300 20.27 -12.81 -17.91
C ASP A 300 19.77 -11.36 -17.63
N ILE A 301 18.45 -11.14 -17.65
CA ILE A 301 17.82 -9.83 -17.35
C ILE A 301 17.30 -9.84 -15.91
N MET A 302 17.73 -8.85 -15.12
CA MET A 302 17.37 -8.70 -13.71
C MET A 302 15.88 -8.34 -13.52
N PHE A 303 15.21 -9.02 -12.58
CA PHE A 303 13.84 -8.74 -12.17
C PHE A 303 13.59 -9.07 -10.69
N GLU A 304 12.60 -8.43 -10.07
CA GLU A 304 12.12 -8.85 -8.75
C GLU A 304 11.14 -10.04 -8.86
N ALA A 305 11.61 -11.21 -8.42
CA ALA A 305 10.90 -12.47 -8.65
C ALA A 305 9.53 -12.55 -7.97
N GLN A 306 9.35 -11.89 -6.83
CA GLN A 306 8.12 -11.95 -6.04
C GLN A 306 7.00 -11.04 -6.54
N CYS A 307 7.34 -9.94 -7.23
CA CYS A 307 6.39 -8.85 -7.44
C CYS A 307 6.37 -8.27 -8.87
N GLU A 308 7.45 -8.40 -9.64
CA GLU A 308 7.60 -7.68 -10.92
C GLU A 308 6.74 -8.30 -12.04
N HIS A 309 6.38 -9.58 -11.94
CA HIS A 309 5.52 -10.25 -12.93
C HIS A 309 4.11 -9.67 -12.95
N ASP A 310 3.56 -9.38 -11.78
CA ASP A 310 2.14 -9.07 -11.58
C ASP A 310 1.89 -7.59 -11.23
N TYR A 311 2.88 -6.71 -11.47
CA TYR A 311 2.81 -5.27 -11.17
C TYR A 311 2.52 -4.95 -9.70
N SER A 312 3.02 -5.79 -8.78
CA SER A 312 2.71 -5.65 -7.37
C SER A 312 3.88 -5.24 -6.51
N CYS A 313 4.97 -4.76 -7.11
CA CYS A 313 6.09 -4.23 -6.36
C CYS A 313 5.64 -2.94 -5.68
N ASN A 314 5.83 -2.83 -4.37
CA ASN A 314 5.65 -1.56 -3.66
C ASN A 314 6.85 -0.61 -3.92
N THR A 315 6.77 0.62 -3.40
CA THR A 315 7.82 1.64 -3.55
C THR A 315 9.21 1.11 -3.22
N ASP A 316 9.35 0.45 -2.08
CA ASP A 316 10.60 -0.13 -1.59
C ASP A 316 11.18 -1.16 -2.58
N GLN A 317 10.36 -2.11 -3.00
CA GLN A 317 10.75 -3.21 -3.89
C GLN A 317 11.18 -2.72 -5.28
N LEU A 318 10.62 -1.60 -5.75
CA LEU A 318 10.99 -0.97 -7.02
C LEU A 318 12.43 -0.44 -7.04
N SER A 319 13.06 -0.24 -5.88
CA SER A 319 14.45 0.22 -5.75
C SER A 319 15.48 -0.92 -5.60
N MET A 320 15.05 -2.15 -5.26
CA MET A 320 15.95 -3.22 -4.83
C MET A 320 16.97 -3.66 -5.90
N LYS A 321 16.59 -3.61 -7.19
CA LYS A 321 17.48 -3.91 -8.33
C LYS A 321 18.65 -2.94 -8.43
N ALA A 322 18.49 -1.70 -7.97
CA ALA A 322 19.59 -0.74 -7.89
C ALA A 322 20.72 -1.28 -7.02
N TYR A 323 20.38 -1.74 -5.82
CA TYR A 323 21.33 -2.22 -4.83
C TYR A 323 22.02 -3.50 -5.29
N LEU A 324 21.28 -4.45 -5.86
CA LEU A 324 21.88 -5.66 -6.42
C LEU A 324 22.85 -5.32 -7.57
N SER A 325 22.50 -4.37 -8.45
CA SER A 325 23.38 -3.94 -9.54
C SER A 325 24.72 -3.42 -9.02
N ARG A 326 24.68 -2.48 -8.06
CA ARG A 326 25.87 -1.92 -7.41
C ARG A 326 26.68 -2.98 -6.68
N TRP A 327 26.03 -3.84 -5.90
CA TRP A 327 26.72 -4.88 -5.12
C TRP A 327 27.31 -5.99 -5.98
N LEU A 328 26.72 -6.33 -7.13
CA LEU A 328 27.32 -7.23 -8.11
C LEU A 328 28.59 -6.62 -8.71
N ALA A 329 28.54 -5.36 -9.15
CA ALA A 329 29.73 -4.67 -9.65
C ALA A 329 30.86 -4.72 -8.60
N ARG A 330 30.58 -4.36 -7.35
CA ARG A 330 31.60 -4.40 -6.28
C ARG A 330 32.06 -5.82 -5.93
N THR A 331 31.17 -6.80 -5.98
CA THR A 331 31.53 -8.22 -5.84
C THR A 331 32.57 -8.63 -6.89
N SER A 332 32.41 -8.19 -8.15
CA SER A 332 33.38 -8.52 -9.21
C SER A 332 34.78 -7.95 -8.96
N GLN A 333 34.89 -6.81 -8.26
CA GLN A 333 36.18 -6.22 -7.85
C GLN A 333 36.80 -6.98 -6.67
N MET A 334 35.99 -7.38 -5.69
CA MET A 334 36.48 -8.05 -4.48
C MET A 334 36.77 -9.54 -4.68
N ALA A 335 36.02 -10.18 -5.59
CA ALA A 335 36.12 -11.59 -5.95
C ALA A 335 36.27 -11.74 -7.48
N PRO A 336 37.47 -11.50 -8.06
CA PRO A 336 37.68 -11.41 -9.50
C PRO A 336 37.25 -12.64 -10.31
N HIS A 337 37.19 -13.83 -9.69
CA HIS A 337 36.71 -15.05 -10.34
C HIS A 337 35.23 -14.99 -10.75
N THR A 338 34.46 -14.06 -10.17
CA THR A 338 33.04 -13.84 -10.48
C THR A 338 32.82 -12.86 -11.64
N ALA A 339 33.84 -12.08 -12.03
CA ALA A 339 33.70 -10.95 -12.94
C ALA A 339 33.12 -11.30 -14.31
N GLY A 340 33.44 -12.48 -14.83
CA GLY A 340 32.88 -12.95 -16.11
C GLY A 340 31.36 -13.14 -16.07
N ARG A 341 30.85 -13.86 -15.06
CA ARG A 341 29.41 -14.11 -14.92
C ARG A 341 28.66 -12.82 -14.57
N ILE A 342 29.17 -12.06 -13.62
CA ILE A 342 28.57 -10.78 -13.20
C ILE A 342 28.51 -9.81 -14.38
N GLY A 343 29.60 -9.67 -15.14
CA GLY A 343 29.63 -8.78 -16.30
C GLY A 343 28.58 -9.15 -17.36
N ALA A 344 28.31 -10.45 -17.57
CA ALA A 344 27.24 -10.89 -18.47
C ALA A 344 25.86 -10.46 -17.98
N LEU A 345 25.57 -10.69 -16.69
CA LEU A 345 24.31 -10.31 -16.05
C LEU A 345 24.05 -8.79 -16.08
N LEU A 346 25.07 -7.99 -15.74
CA LEU A 346 24.96 -6.53 -15.75
C LEU A 346 24.74 -5.98 -17.16
N LYS A 347 25.46 -6.50 -18.17
CA LYS A 347 25.32 -6.07 -19.57
C LYS A 347 23.93 -6.37 -20.14
N ALA A 348 23.42 -7.59 -19.93
CA ALA A 348 22.10 -7.97 -20.42
C ALA A 348 20.99 -7.13 -19.74
N SER A 349 21.09 -6.96 -18.42
CA SER A 349 20.16 -6.13 -17.65
C SER A 349 20.21 -4.65 -18.07
N ALA A 350 21.39 -4.09 -18.31
CA ALA A 350 21.55 -2.71 -18.76
C ALA A 350 20.91 -2.46 -20.14
N LEU A 351 21.05 -3.39 -21.08
CA LEU A 351 20.35 -3.29 -22.38
C LEU A 351 18.83 -3.30 -22.20
N GLY A 352 18.32 -4.15 -21.32
CA GLY A 352 16.90 -4.18 -20.98
C GLY A 352 16.42 -2.89 -20.30
N ALA A 353 17.21 -2.35 -19.38
CA ALA A 353 16.93 -1.08 -18.72
C ALA A 353 16.88 0.09 -19.73
N ALA A 354 17.87 0.19 -20.61
CA ALA A 354 17.91 1.20 -21.67
C ALA A 354 16.66 1.14 -22.58
N ALA A 355 16.23 -0.07 -22.95
CA ALA A 355 15.00 -0.26 -23.72
C ALA A 355 13.73 0.17 -22.94
N ALA A 356 13.73 0.02 -21.61
CA ALA A 356 12.65 0.47 -20.74
C ALA A 356 12.66 1.99 -20.46
N CYS A 357 13.73 2.71 -20.82
CA CYS A 357 13.86 4.15 -20.66
C CYS A 357 13.32 4.91 -21.88
N THR A 358 12.02 4.74 -22.13
CA THR A 358 11.28 5.35 -23.26
C THR A 358 10.07 6.17 -22.80
N GLY A 359 9.88 6.33 -21.49
CA GLY A 359 8.72 7.00 -20.90
C GLY A 359 8.86 8.50 -20.75
N GLY A 360 7.80 9.14 -20.25
CA GLY A 360 7.78 10.56 -19.90
C GLY A 360 7.74 11.53 -21.10
N PRO A 361 7.59 12.83 -20.84
CA PRO A 361 7.43 13.85 -21.88
C PRO A 361 8.67 14.01 -22.79
N TYR A 362 9.84 13.59 -22.30
CA TYR A 362 11.11 13.65 -23.04
C TYR A 362 11.54 12.28 -23.60
N GLY A 363 10.76 11.21 -23.37
CA GLY A 363 11.00 9.88 -23.93
C GLY A 363 12.22 9.15 -23.36
N ASN A 364 12.69 9.52 -22.17
CA ASN A 364 13.89 8.97 -21.53
C ASN A 364 13.68 8.65 -20.03
N THR A 365 12.45 8.66 -19.53
CA THR A 365 12.13 8.20 -18.17
C THR A 365 12.11 6.67 -18.14
N CYS A 366 12.70 6.07 -17.11
CA CYS A 366 12.90 4.63 -17.00
C CYS A 366 11.77 3.89 -16.28
N GLY A 367 11.37 2.75 -16.85
CA GLY A 367 10.49 1.76 -16.20
C GLY A 367 11.24 0.73 -15.36
N VAL A 368 10.50 -0.14 -14.67
CA VAL A 368 11.12 -1.21 -13.85
C VAL A 368 11.27 -2.52 -14.61
N ARG A 369 10.36 -2.86 -15.54
CA ARG A 369 10.37 -4.15 -16.25
C ARG A 369 11.34 -4.17 -17.42
N TRP A 370 12.57 -4.56 -17.18
CA TRP A 370 13.65 -4.54 -18.20
C TRP A 370 13.51 -5.60 -19.29
N TYR A 371 12.53 -6.50 -19.17
CA TYR A 371 12.25 -7.57 -20.13
C TYR A 371 11.08 -7.28 -21.07
N VAL A 372 10.34 -6.17 -20.91
CA VAL A 372 9.16 -5.87 -21.77
C VAL A 372 9.48 -5.02 -23.02
N ASN A 373 10.76 -4.73 -23.27
CA ASN A 373 11.25 -3.98 -24.44
C ASN A 373 10.47 -2.68 -24.71
N GLY A 374 10.33 -1.86 -23.67
CA GLY A 374 9.61 -0.59 -23.69
C GLY A 374 9.26 -0.11 -22.28
N PHE A 375 8.78 1.12 -22.18
CA PHE A 375 8.30 1.69 -20.92
C PHE A 375 7.05 0.95 -20.44
N ASP A 376 7.03 0.58 -19.16
CA ASP A 376 6.00 -0.25 -18.53
C ASP A 376 4.93 0.56 -17.77
N ASN A 377 4.90 1.88 -17.98
CA ASN A 377 4.05 2.84 -17.28
C ASN A 377 4.30 2.96 -15.78
N GLN A 378 5.40 2.43 -15.26
CA GLN A 378 5.83 2.64 -13.88
C GLN A 378 7.03 3.57 -13.84
N THR A 379 6.99 4.58 -12.98
CA THR A 379 8.13 5.48 -12.77
C THR A 379 8.13 5.99 -11.34
N GLY A 380 9.32 6.33 -10.84
CA GLY A 380 9.56 6.77 -9.47
C GLY A 380 11.04 6.67 -9.14
N LEU A 381 11.38 6.98 -7.90
CA LEU A 381 12.77 6.99 -7.41
C LEU A 381 13.44 5.65 -7.64
N GLY A 382 12.84 4.55 -7.17
CA GLY A 382 13.39 3.20 -7.35
C GLY A 382 13.68 2.81 -8.80
N GLN A 383 12.83 3.19 -9.76
CA GLN A 383 13.03 2.91 -11.18
C GLN A 383 14.18 3.71 -11.79
N GLN A 384 14.22 5.03 -11.53
CA GLN A 384 15.31 5.88 -12.04
C GLN A 384 16.64 5.52 -11.37
N LEU A 385 16.62 5.20 -10.08
CA LEU A 385 17.78 4.74 -9.34
C LEU A 385 18.28 3.40 -9.89
N SER A 386 17.39 2.41 -10.08
CA SER A 386 17.77 1.11 -10.65
C SER A 386 18.41 1.24 -12.03
N ALA A 387 17.87 2.12 -12.89
CA ALA A 387 18.47 2.42 -14.20
C ALA A 387 19.84 3.11 -14.07
N THR A 388 19.97 4.08 -13.17
CA THR A 388 21.24 4.77 -12.91
C THR A 388 22.32 3.78 -12.47
N GLU A 389 21.99 2.92 -11.51
CA GLU A 389 22.95 2.00 -10.91
C GLU A 389 23.35 0.86 -11.85
N ILE A 390 22.44 0.37 -12.69
CA ILE A 390 22.81 -0.65 -13.68
C ILE A 390 23.72 -0.08 -14.78
N PHE A 391 23.51 1.17 -15.21
CA PHE A 391 24.35 1.80 -16.23
C PHE A 391 25.75 2.09 -15.73
N TYR A 392 25.91 2.78 -14.59
CA TYR A 392 27.25 3.09 -14.09
C TYR A 392 28.02 1.82 -13.69
N SER A 393 27.32 0.74 -13.33
CA SER A 393 27.94 -0.53 -12.93
C SER A 393 28.73 -1.19 -14.06
N LEU A 394 28.45 -0.82 -15.32
CA LEU A 394 29.23 -1.27 -16.47
C LEU A 394 30.65 -0.68 -16.50
N LEU A 395 30.88 0.45 -15.81
CA LEU A 395 32.19 1.13 -15.71
C LEU A 395 33.10 0.52 -14.64
N VAL A 396 32.73 -0.62 -14.05
CA VAL A 396 33.43 -1.21 -12.90
C VAL A 396 34.89 -1.57 -13.14
N ASN A 397 35.26 -1.88 -14.37
CA ASN A 397 36.65 -2.19 -14.74
C ASN A 397 37.48 -0.93 -15.04
N GLU A 398 36.84 0.25 -15.12
CA GLU A 398 37.51 1.54 -15.39
C GLU A 398 37.76 2.35 -14.12
N THR A 399 37.23 1.92 -12.97
CA THR A 399 37.32 2.64 -11.72
C THR A 399 38.12 1.90 -10.67
N SER A 400 38.64 2.65 -9.69
CA SER A 400 39.37 2.04 -8.58
C SER A 400 38.43 1.17 -7.73
N PRO A 401 38.95 0.06 -7.18
CA PRO A 401 38.23 -0.72 -6.18
C PRO A 401 38.06 0.08 -4.88
N PRO A 402 37.12 -0.30 -3.99
CA PRO A 402 36.99 0.24 -2.65
C PRO A 402 38.33 0.37 -1.93
N GLY A 403 38.55 1.54 -1.32
CA GLY A 403 39.77 1.91 -0.60
C GLY A 403 40.17 0.90 0.47
N TYR A 404 41.46 0.84 0.75
CA TYR A 404 42.07 0.02 1.79
C TYR A 404 43.08 0.89 2.53
N ASP A 405 42.81 1.22 3.81
CA ASP A 405 43.70 2.04 4.62
C ASP A 405 43.81 1.49 6.06
N PRO A 406 44.67 0.46 6.26
CA PRO A 406 44.87 -0.16 7.57
C PRO A 406 45.65 0.75 8.55
N SER A 407 46.10 1.92 8.11
CA SER A 407 46.83 2.87 8.96
C SER A 407 45.90 3.73 9.81
N LEU A 408 44.61 3.78 9.48
CA LEU A 408 43.57 4.48 10.23
C LEU A 408 43.11 3.65 11.43
N SER A 409 43.69 3.91 12.61
CA SER A 409 43.19 3.37 13.87
C SER A 409 42.02 4.20 14.39
N VAL A 410 40.78 3.74 14.18
CA VAL A 410 39.59 4.30 14.84
C VAL A 410 39.39 3.58 16.16
N GLY A 411 39.38 4.32 17.27
CA GLY A 411 39.28 3.75 18.62
C GLY A 411 37.93 3.06 18.85
N LEU A 412 37.97 1.76 19.15
CA LEU A 412 36.84 1.05 19.76
C LEU A 412 36.85 1.37 21.25
N GLU A 413 36.01 2.29 21.73
CA GLU A 413 35.85 2.49 23.18
C GLU A 413 35.20 1.23 23.80
N PRO A 414 35.83 0.55 24.76
CA PRO A 414 35.26 -0.63 25.40
C PRO A 414 34.15 -0.22 26.38
N ILE A 415 32.91 -0.65 26.10
CA ILE A 415 31.77 -0.41 26.98
C ILE A 415 31.87 -1.33 28.22
N ASN A 416 32.29 -0.78 29.35
CA ASN A 416 32.14 -1.35 30.69
C ASN A 416 31.05 -0.55 31.42
N ILE A 417 29.79 -1.04 31.43
CA ILE A 417 28.71 -0.35 32.15
C ILE A 417 28.34 -1.12 33.42
N SER A 418 28.74 -0.56 34.57
CA SER A 418 28.09 -0.77 35.85
C SER A 418 26.88 0.15 35.94
N ILE A 419 25.71 -0.44 36.20
CA ILE A 419 24.45 0.28 36.34
C ILE A 419 24.46 1.04 37.67
N SER A 420 24.49 2.38 37.60
CA SER A 420 24.24 3.27 38.73
C SER A 420 23.00 4.11 38.42
N THR A 421 21.95 3.88 39.21
CA THR A 421 20.69 4.62 39.18
C THR A 421 20.78 5.87 40.06
N SER A 422 20.78 7.06 39.46
CA SER A 422 20.31 8.27 40.15
C SER A 422 19.81 9.31 39.16
N LEU A 423 18.48 9.43 39.07
CA LEU A 423 17.78 10.55 38.46
C LEU A 423 17.63 11.66 39.50
N GLY A 424 18.06 12.87 39.16
CA GLY A 424 17.74 14.11 39.87
C GLY A 424 17.33 15.18 38.85
N PRO A 425 16.22 15.93 39.06
CA PRO A 425 15.72 16.86 38.06
C PRO A 425 16.28 18.26 38.28
N SER A 426 16.66 18.94 37.20
CA SER A 426 16.81 20.40 37.19
C SER A 426 16.51 20.97 35.82
N ASN A 427 15.28 21.48 35.65
CA ASN A 427 14.91 22.40 34.57
C ASN A 427 15.36 23.82 34.91
N PRO A 428 15.72 24.62 33.90
CA PRO A 428 15.42 26.04 33.91
C PRO A 428 14.49 26.42 32.74
N GLU A 429 13.45 27.20 33.04
CA GLU A 429 12.51 27.81 32.09
C GLU A 429 13.17 28.85 31.16
N PRO A 430 12.67 29.04 29.93
CA PRO A 430 12.91 30.25 29.14
C PRO A 430 11.76 31.26 29.28
N THR A 431 12.15 32.52 29.51
CA THR A 431 11.28 33.71 29.59
C THR A 431 10.93 34.24 28.20
N LEU A 432 9.64 34.48 27.95
CA LEU A 432 9.10 35.12 26.75
C LEU A 432 9.17 36.65 26.87
N ALA A 433 9.84 37.30 25.90
CA ALA A 433 9.80 38.74 25.71
C ALA A 433 8.72 39.12 24.69
N THR A 434 7.82 40.02 25.11
CA THR A 434 6.74 40.63 24.33
C THR A 434 7.27 41.67 23.34
N TRP A 435 6.65 41.76 22.16
CA TRP A 435 6.78 42.91 21.26
C TRP A 435 5.38 43.39 20.83
N GLU A 436 5.04 44.62 21.24
CA GLU A 436 3.89 45.40 20.80
C GLU A 436 4.30 46.29 19.61
N GLY A 437 3.44 46.39 18.60
CA GLY A 437 3.60 47.32 17.48
C GLY A 437 2.30 47.50 16.70
N ALA A 438 1.72 48.69 16.82
CA ALA A 438 0.35 49.05 16.45
C ALA A 438 0.06 49.22 14.95
N ALA A 439 -1.22 49.09 14.61
CA ALA A 439 -1.86 49.46 13.34
C ALA A 439 -1.99 50.99 13.16
N PRO A 440 -2.31 51.43 11.92
CA PRO A 440 -3.39 52.39 11.77
C PRO A 440 -4.40 52.07 10.65
N ASP A 441 -5.52 52.77 10.77
CA ASP A 441 -6.88 52.50 10.28
C ASP A 441 -7.33 53.44 9.14
N THR A 442 -8.40 53.03 8.42
CA THR A 442 -9.37 53.76 7.56
C THR A 442 -8.96 54.24 6.14
N GLY A 443 -9.82 54.20 5.10
CA GLY A 443 -11.23 53.80 5.00
C GLY A 443 -11.82 53.87 3.57
N GLU A 444 -13.10 53.45 3.49
CA GLU A 444 -14.18 53.76 2.52
C GLU A 444 -14.05 53.51 0.99
N SER A 445 -14.82 52.53 0.48
CA SER A 445 -15.94 52.78 -0.46
C SER A 445 -16.86 51.55 -0.56
N LYS A 446 -18.00 51.60 0.14
CA LYS A 446 -19.12 50.66 0.00
C LYS A 446 -20.33 51.44 -0.46
N ASP A 447 -20.54 51.54 -1.77
CA ASP A 447 -21.83 51.86 -2.39
C ASP A 447 -21.72 51.55 -3.87
N ILE A 448 -22.23 50.37 -4.28
CA ILE A 448 -22.65 49.97 -5.65
C ILE A 448 -23.09 48.48 -5.63
N VAL A 449 -22.54 47.65 -4.72
CA VAL A 449 -22.82 46.19 -4.68
C VAL A 449 -24.20 45.87 -4.05
N THR A 450 -24.70 46.70 -3.15
CA THR A 450 -25.97 46.45 -2.43
C THR A 450 -27.22 46.64 -3.30
N LEU A 451 -27.13 47.39 -4.41
CA LEU A 451 -28.28 47.64 -5.29
C LEU A 451 -28.50 46.54 -6.34
N CYS A 452 -27.45 45.81 -6.73
CA CYS A 452 -27.53 44.73 -7.72
C CYS A 452 -28.10 43.42 -7.12
N ILE A 453 -27.86 43.17 -5.82
CA ILE A 453 -28.35 41.97 -5.13
C ILE A 453 -29.87 42.05 -4.86
N ALA A 454 -30.40 43.25 -4.62
CA ALA A 454 -31.84 43.45 -4.37
C ALA A 454 -32.72 43.26 -5.62
N LEU A 455 -32.18 43.53 -6.83
CA LEU A 455 -32.92 43.37 -8.09
C LEU A 455 -32.96 41.92 -8.60
N LEU A 456 -31.95 41.10 -8.27
CA LEU A 456 -31.89 39.67 -8.63
C LEU A 456 -32.76 38.78 -7.74
N LEU A 457 -33.08 39.21 -6.51
CA LEU A 457 -33.92 38.47 -5.58
C LEU A 457 -35.44 38.64 -5.84
N LEU A 458 -35.85 39.67 -6.60
CA LEU A 458 -37.26 39.91 -6.92
C LEU A 458 -37.77 39.11 -8.12
N SER A 459 -36.90 38.65 -9.03
CA SER A 459 -37.30 37.84 -10.20
C SER A 459 -37.44 36.34 -9.88
N SER A 460 -36.70 35.83 -8.90
CA SER A 460 -36.71 34.41 -8.50
C SER A 460 -37.95 34.04 -7.69
N VAL A 461 -38.48 34.98 -6.89
CA VAL A 461 -39.69 34.76 -6.08
C VAL A 461 -40.96 34.70 -6.93
N LEU A 462 -41.02 35.43 -8.05
CA LEU A 462 -42.18 35.43 -8.96
C LEU A 462 -42.29 34.13 -9.78
N LEU A 463 -41.16 33.51 -10.13
CA LEU A 463 -41.11 32.25 -10.86
C LEU A 463 -41.55 31.05 -9.99
N LEU A 464 -41.15 31.03 -8.72
CA LEU A 464 -41.53 30.00 -7.75
C LEU A 464 -43.03 30.02 -7.42
N LEU A 465 -43.64 31.21 -7.37
CA LEU A 465 -45.10 31.36 -7.16
C LEU A 465 -45.92 30.87 -8.37
N THR A 466 -45.42 31.04 -9.60
CA THR A 466 -46.11 30.55 -10.80
C THR A 466 -46.09 29.03 -10.95
N VAL A 467 -45.01 28.37 -10.52
CA VAL A 467 -44.88 26.90 -10.58
C VAL A 467 -45.74 26.24 -9.49
N ALA A 468 -45.81 26.82 -8.29
CA ALA A 468 -46.65 26.32 -7.20
C ALA A 468 -48.16 26.36 -7.54
N ILE A 469 -48.62 27.39 -8.25
CA ILE A 469 -50.02 27.52 -8.66
C ILE A 469 -50.38 26.51 -9.77
N LEU A 470 -49.42 26.15 -10.63
CA LEU A 470 -49.63 25.15 -11.70
C LEU A 470 -49.72 23.71 -11.14
N VAL A 471 -48.95 23.40 -10.10
CA VAL A 471 -48.98 22.08 -9.42
C VAL A 471 -50.27 21.89 -8.61
N LEU A 472 -50.80 22.96 -8.01
CA LEU A 472 -52.08 22.93 -7.29
C LEU A 472 -53.31 22.79 -8.20
N LEU A 473 -53.19 23.07 -9.49
CA LEU A 473 -54.28 22.93 -10.48
C LEU A 473 -54.34 21.54 -11.14
N ILE A 474 -53.33 20.68 -10.97
CA ILE A 474 -53.25 19.36 -11.63
C ILE A 474 -53.71 18.21 -10.71
N MET A 475 -53.92 18.44 -9.41
CA MET A 475 -54.38 17.40 -8.48
C MET A 475 -55.86 17.61 -8.09
N LYS A 476 -56.79 17.16 -8.94
CA LYS A 476 -58.18 16.94 -8.52
C LYS A 476 -58.86 15.82 -9.32
N GLU A 477 -59.58 14.97 -8.59
CA GLU A 477 -60.42 13.80 -8.97
C GLU A 477 -59.67 12.45 -8.99
N ALA A 478 -60.10 11.34 -8.35
CA ALA A 478 -61.42 10.92 -7.85
C ALA A 478 -61.27 9.77 -6.77
N PRO A 479 -62.35 9.20 -6.19
CA PRO A 479 -62.45 8.84 -4.76
C PRO A 479 -62.37 7.34 -4.38
N ASP A 480 -62.27 7.13 -3.05
CA ASP A 480 -62.38 5.86 -2.30
C ASP A 480 -63.68 5.08 -2.54
N SER A 481 -63.57 3.75 -2.65
CA SER A 481 -64.65 2.82 -2.34
C SER A 481 -64.11 1.55 -1.68
N GLU A 482 -64.39 1.39 -0.39
CA GLU A 482 -64.25 0.13 0.37
C GLU A 482 -65.29 -0.90 -0.11
N LEU A 483 -64.87 -2.18 -0.23
CA LEU A 483 -65.69 -3.38 0.04
C LEU A 483 -64.73 -4.57 0.34
N PRO A 484 -65.19 -5.59 1.10
CA PRO A 484 -64.43 -6.27 2.16
C PRO A 484 -63.54 -7.42 1.68
N PRO A 485 -62.60 -7.92 2.51
CA PRO A 485 -61.77 -9.05 2.15
C PRO A 485 -62.59 -10.35 2.10
N PRO A 486 -62.33 -11.26 1.14
CA PRO A 486 -62.89 -12.60 1.21
C PRO A 486 -62.21 -13.35 2.36
N SER A 487 -63.03 -13.97 3.19
CA SER A 487 -62.61 -14.89 4.23
C SER A 487 -62.26 -16.26 3.66
N VAL A 488 -61.65 -17.08 4.52
CA VAL A 488 -61.38 -18.52 4.45
C VAL A 488 -60.08 -18.88 3.69
N HIS A 489 -59.06 -19.53 4.25
CA HIS A 489 -58.99 -20.52 5.33
C HIS A 489 -57.84 -20.25 6.32
N THR A 490 -58.11 -20.54 7.58
CA THR A 490 -57.15 -20.65 8.67
C THR A 490 -56.24 -21.87 8.49
N ASP A 491 -55.00 -21.62 8.10
CA ASP A 491 -53.85 -22.24 8.75
C ASP A 491 -53.09 -21.06 9.37
N GLY A 492 -52.69 -21.15 10.64
CA GLY A 492 -51.90 -20.08 11.28
C GLY A 492 -50.65 -19.78 10.45
N PRO A 493 -50.02 -18.59 10.56
CA PRO A 493 -48.75 -18.41 9.87
C PRO A 493 -47.82 -19.50 10.40
N ASP A 494 -47.46 -20.46 9.54
CA ASP A 494 -46.37 -21.39 9.81
C ASP A 494 -45.19 -20.49 10.15
N GLU A 495 -44.88 -20.32 11.42
CA GLU A 495 -43.80 -19.45 11.86
C GLU A 495 -42.53 -19.96 11.18
N TRP A 496 -41.73 -19.08 10.59
CA TRP A 496 -40.56 -19.49 9.82
C TRP A 496 -39.46 -18.44 9.92
N PHE A 497 -38.23 -18.85 9.69
CA PHE A 497 -37.08 -17.95 9.65
C PHE A 497 -36.06 -18.39 8.60
N TYR A 498 -35.17 -17.48 8.19
CA TYR A 498 -34.06 -17.82 7.31
C TYR A 498 -32.87 -18.39 8.08
N LYS A 499 -32.43 -19.57 7.65
CA LYS A 499 -31.14 -20.15 8.02
C LYS A 499 -30.16 -19.88 6.88
N TYR A 500 -29.00 -19.33 7.23
CA TYR A 500 -27.90 -19.05 6.31
C TYR A 500 -26.80 -20.07 6.51
N THR A 501 -26.13 -20.44 5.43
CA THR A 501 -24.94 -21.29 5.47
C THR A 501 -24.03 -20.92 4.31
N ALA A 502 -22.81 -20.48 4.60
CA ALA A 502 -21.76 -20.29 3.61
C ALA A 502 -21.45 -21.63 2.94
N VAL A 503 -21.31 -21.61 1.62
CA VAL A 503 -21.04 -22.80 0.82
C VAL A 503 -19.58 -22.74 0.41
N GLU A 504 -18.77 -23.52 1.09
CA GLU A 504 -17.31 -23.54 0.94
C GLU A 504 -16.86 -24.23 -0.35
N GLY A 505 -15.60 -24.01 -0.72
CA GLY A 505 -14.92 -24.66 -1.85
C GLY A 505 -15.19 -23.99 -3.20
N TYR A 506 -15.65 -22.74 -3.20
CA TYR A 506 -15.78 -21.91 -4.39
C TYR A 506 -14.78 -20.77 -4.41
N PHE A 507 -14.45 -20.22 -3.24
CA PHE A 507 -13.54 -19.10 -3.09
C PHE A 507 -12.36 -19.48 -2.19
N LEU A 508 -11.16 -18.98 -2.50
CA LEU A 508 -9.97 -19.21 -1.68
C LEU A 508 -10.19 -18.73 -0.24
N GLN A 509 -10.99 -17.69 -0.05
CA GLN A 509 -11.33 -17.15 1.27
C GLN A 509 -12.13 -18.11 2.16
N ASP A 510 -12.78 -19.12 1.55
CA ASP A 510 -13.44 -20.22 2.27
C ASP A 510 -12.42 -21.11 2.99
N ASP A 511 -11.19 -21.22 2.45
CA ASP A 511 -10.14 -22.10 2.95
C ASP A 511 -9.50 -21.51 4.22
N PRO A 512 -9.47 -22.27 5.34
CA PRO A 512 -8.78 -21.86 6.56
C PRO A 512 -7.29 -21.52 6.36
N GLU A 513 -6.63 -22.12 5.37
CA GLU A 513 -5.20 -21.91 5.08
C GLU A 513 -4.93 -20.63 4.27
N THR A 514 -5.96 -20.00 3.71
CA THR A 514 -5.80 -18.70 3.05
C THR A 514 -5.59 -17.62 4.10
N ASP A 515 -4.45 -16.95 4.09
CA ASP A 515 -4.16 -15.85 5.02
C ASP A 515 -4.92 -14.59 4.64
N ALA A 516 -5.83 -14.13 5.51
CA ALA A 516 -6.64 -12.95 5.25
C ALA A 516 -5.82 -11.64 5.26
N ALA A 517 -4.69 -11.59 5.96
CA ALA A 517 -3.89 -10.37 6.07
C ALA A 517 -3.13 -10.03 4.78
N SER A 518 -2.71 -11.06 4.02
CA SER A 518 -1.94 -10.92 2.79
C SER A 518 -2.75 -11.18 1.52
N PHE A 519 -4.04 -11.52 1.63
CA PHE A 519 -4.86 -11.90 0.48
C PHE A 519 -5.27 -10.71 -0.39
N ASP A 520 -4.73 -10.65 -1.61
CA ASP A 520 -5.15 -9.69 -2.63
C ASP A 520 -6.20 -10.29 -3.57
N PHE A 521 -7.47 -9.94 -3.34
CA PHE A 521 -8.58 -10.41 -4.16
C PHE A 521 -8.45 -10.01 -5.64
N LYS A 522 -7.74 -8.92 -5.97
CA LYS A 522 -7.54 -8.47 -7.35
C LYS A 522 -6.60 -9.41 -8.11
N LYS A 523 -5.57 -9.93 -7.44
CA LYS A 523 -4.64 -10.93 -8.02
C LYS A 523 -5.27 -12.30 -8.17
N HIS A 524 -6.21 -12.64 -7.29
CA HIS A 524 -6.80 -13.97 -7.24
C HIS A 524 -8.17 -14.08 -7.90
N ASN A 525 -8.57 -13.14 -8.78
CA ASN A 525 -9.84 -13.20 -9.50
C ASN A 525 -11.08 -13.21 -8.55
N PHE A 526 -11.07 -12.31 -7.56
CA PHE A 526 -11.88 -12.33 -6.32
C PHE A 526 -11.75 -13.60 -5.48
N GLY A 527 -10.77 -14.46 -5.76
CA GLY A 527 -10.54 -15.74 -5.12
C GLY A 527 -11.31 -16.90 -5.71
N LEU A 528 -11.99 -16.75 -6.85
CA LEU A 528 -12.74 -17.86 -7.47
C LEU A 528 -11.80 -19.02 -7.83
N ILE A 529 -12.04 -20.19 -7.24
CA ILE A 529 -11.26 -21.40 -7.50
C ILE A 529 -11.67 -21.97 -8.87
N ASN A 530 -10.72 -22.10 -9.79
CA ASN A 530 -10.98 -22.74 -11.08
C ASN A 530 -11.13 -24.26 -10.91
N ARG A 531 -12.37 -24.75 -10.96
CA ARG A 531 -12.72 -26.15 -10.72
C ARG A 531 -13.80 -26.65 -11.68
N PRO A 532 -13.95 -27.97 -11.90
CA PRO A 532 -15.13 -28.55 -12.54
C PRO A 532 -16.40 -28.33 -11.68
N TYR A 533 -17.53 -28.11 -12.35
CA TYR A 533 -18.86 -28.02 -11.75
C TYR A 533 -19.76 -29.14 -12.26
N GLU A 534 -20.68 -29.63 -11.42
CA GLU A 534 -21.66 -30.65 -11.82
C GLU A 534 -22.54 -30.20 -12.99
N SER A 535 -22.73 -28.88 -13.12
CA SER A 535 -23.50 -28.25 -14.19
C SER A 535 -22.75 -28.17 -15.54
N ASP A 536 -21.44 -28.43 -15.61
CA ASP A 536 -20.69 -28.28 -16.86
C ASP A 536 -21.23 -29.17 -17.99
N GLY A 537 -21.77 -30.34 -17.65
CA GLY A 537 -22.36 -31.28 -18.60
C GLY A 537 -23.68 -30.80 -19.24
N SER A 538 -24.34 -29.77 -18.67
CA SER A 538 -25.58 -29.22 -19.24
C SER A 538 -25.36 -28.04 -20.20
N ILE A 539 -24.10 -27.67 -20.47
CA ILE A 539 -23.74 -26.62 -21.41
C ILE A 539 -23.83 -27.20 -22.83
N SER A 540 -24.99 -27.01 -23.48
CA SER A 540 -25.42 -27.81 -24.64
C SER A 540 -24.86 -27.39 -26.00
N THR A 541 -24.15 -26.27 -26.11
CA THR A 541 -23.77 -25.67 -27.41
C THR A 541 -22.31 -25.20 -27.52
N VAL A 542 -21.58 -25.08 -26.42
CA VAL A 542 -20.19 -24.63 -26.35
C VAL A 542 -19.46 -25.57 -25.39
N SER A 543 -18.25 -26.00 -25.74
CA SER A 543 -17.42 -26.78 -24.82
C SER A 543 -17.24 -26.00 -23.52
N ALA A 544 -17.48 -26.60 -22.35
CA ALA A 544 -17.18 -25.96 -21.07
C ALA A 544 -15.73 -25.45 -21.01
N ALA A 545 -14.81 -26.05 -21.78
CA ALA A 545 -13.42 -25.64 -21.89
C ALA A 545 -13.19 -24.27 -22.59
N SER A 546 -14.18 -23.70 -23.27
CA SER A 546 -14.08 -22.39 -23.91
C SER A 546 -14.77 -21.25 -23.15
N LEU A 547 -15.32 -21.52 -21.97
CA LEU A 547 -15.86 -20.50 -21.06
C LEU A 547 -14.84 -20.14 -19.97
N THR A 548 -14.85 -18.89 -19.52
CA THR A 548 -14.03 -18.45 -18.38
C THR A 548 -14.48 -19.13 -17.08
N PRO A 549 -13.63 -19.16 -16.03
CA PRO A 549 -14.04 -19.64 -14.71
C PRO A 549 -15.32 -18.95 -14.19
N TRP A 550 -15.44 -17.64 -14.37
CA TRP A 550 -16.62 -16.87 -13.94
C TRP A 550 -17.88 -17.18 -14.73
N GLN A 551 -17.80 -17.36 -16.05
CA GLN A 551 -18.95 -17.78 -16.85
C GLN A 551 -19.46 -19.17 -16.43
N ARG A 552 -18.52 -20.09 -16.16
CA ARG A 552 -18.85 -21.44 -15.67
C ARG A 552 -19.50 -21.39 -14.30
N PHE A 553 -18.99 -20.55 -13.39
CA PHE A 553 -19.57 -20.33 -12.08
C PHE A 553 -20.96 -19.67 -12.14
N ALA A 554 -21.16 -18.67 -13.00
CA ALA A 554 -22.46 -18.03 -13.20
C ALA A 554 -23.51 -19.03 -13.69
N HIS A 555 -23.17 -19.85 -14.69
CA HIS A 555 -24.02 -20.95 -15.14
C HIS A 555 -24.29 -21.95 -13.99
N HIS A 556 -23.28 -22.28 -13.19
CA HIS A 556 -23.45 -23.15 -12.02
C HIS A 556 -24.41 -22.56 -10.98
N LEU A 557 -24.33 -21.26 -10.68
CA LEU A 557 -25.22 -20.57 -9.76
C LEU A 557 -26.68 -20.60 -10.24
N VAL A 558 -26.91 -20.46 -11.54
CA VAL A 558 -28.25 -20.65 -12.14
C VAL A 558 -28.70 -22.09 -12.02
N TRP A 559 -27.81 -23.06 -12.28
CA TRP A 559 -28.12 -24.47 -12.12
C TRP A 559 -28.46 -24.84 -10.67
N LEU A 560 -27.79 -24.26 -9.67
CA LEU A 560 -28.11 -24.47 -8.25
C LEU A 560 -29.52 -23.98 -7.90
N ASN A 561 -29.94 -22.85 -8.48
CA ASN A 561 -31.24 -22.24 -8.18
C ASN A 561 -32.39 -22.82 -9.01
N GLU A 562 -32.14 -23.30 -10.22
CA GLU A 562 -33.19 -23.76 -11.12
C GLU A 562 -33.16 -25.28 -11.40
N GLY A 563 -32.06 -25.98 -11.09
CA GLY A 563 -31.72 -27.34 -11.58
C GLY A 563 -32.63 -28.48 -11.08
N PRO A 564 -32.36 -29.74 -11.49
CA PRO A 564 -33.17 -30.91 -11.08
C PRO A 564 -33.25 -31.11 -9.57
N SER A 565 -32.24 -30.62 -8.86
CA SER A 565 -32.06 -30.65 -7.42
C SER A 565 -32.55 -29.39 -6.72
N ALA A 566 -33.39 -28.55 -7.34
CA ALA A 566 -34.08 -27.42 -6.70
C ALA A 566 -34.96 -27.93 -5.55
N LEU A 567 -34.30 -28.33 -4.47
CA LEU A 567 -34.82 -29.01 -3.32
C LEU A 567 -35.61 -27.99 -2.54
N ARG A 568 -36.91 -28.01 -2.85
CA ARG A 568 -38.03 -27.36 -2.18
C ARG A 568 -38.05 -25.85 -2.43
N LYS A 569 -39.26 -25.30 -2.60
CA LYS A 569 -39.58 -23.85 -2.75
C LYS A 569 -39.02 -22.95 -1.63
N THR A 570 -38.24 -23.51 -0.72
CA THR A 570 -37.74 -22.94 0.54
C THR A 570 -36.23 -22.73 0.52
N THR A 571 -35.51 -23.15 -0.53
CA THR A 571 -34.04 -23.04 -0.59
C THR A 571 -33.60 -22.23 -1.81
N SER A 572 -32.64 -21.33 -1.64
CA SER A 572 -31.99 -20.58 -2.72
C SER A 572 -30.51 -20.35 -2.45
N TYR A 573 -29.73 -20.14 -3.50
CA TYR A 573 -28.30 -19.82 -3.41
C TYR A 573 -28.06 -18.37 -3.88
N ARG A 574 -27.29 -17.62 -3.08
CA ARG A 574 -27.01 -16.19 -3.26
C ARG A 574 -25.51 -15.96 -3.22
N LEU A 575 -24.96 -15.30 -4.24
CA LEU A 575 -23.60 -14.81 -4.25
C LEU A 575 -23.61 -13.37 -3.71
N LEU A 576 -22.90 -13.15 -2.61
CA LEU A 576 -22.76 -11.84 -1.99
C LEU A 576 -21.37 -11.29 -2.28
N PHE A 577 -21.27 -10.09 -2.85
CA PHE A 577 -20.02 -9.33 -2.90
C PHE A 577 -20.02 -8.31 -1.76
N LEU A 578 -19.22 -8.56 -0.73
CA LEU A 578 -19.09 -7.68 0.44
C LEU A 578 -17.84 -6.81 0.28
N GLY A 579 -18.03 -5.51 0.02
CA GLY A 579 -16.95 -4.54 -0.14
C GLY A 579 -16.80 -3.65 1.08
N ARG A 580 -15.59 -3.56 1.63
CA ARG A 580 -15.25 -2.58 2.68
C ARG A 580 -15.02 -1.21 2.03
N HIS A 581 -15.49 -0.14 2.67
CA HIS A 581 -15.20 1.22 2.22
C HIS A 581 -13.69 1.48 2.07
N GLY A 582 -13.31 2.37 1.15
CA GLY A 582 -11.94 2.89 1.06
C GLY A 582 -11.56 3.68 2.32
N GLN A 583 -10.28 3.98 2.51
CA GLN A 583 -9.81 4.68 3.70
C GLN A 583 -10.56 6.01 3.92
N GLY A 584 -11.09 6.20 5.13
CA GLY A 584 -11.70 7.45 5.56
C GLY A 584 -10.87 8.16 6.63
N PHE A 585 -11.17 9.43 6.86
CA PHE A 585 -10.44 10.23 7.86
C PHE A 585 -10.50 9.65 9.29
N HIS A 586 -11.54 8.87 9.62
CA HIS A 586 -11.59 8.15 10.90
C HIS A 586 -10.56 7.00 10.99
N ASN A 587 -10.22 6.33 9.88
CA ASN A 587 -9.18 5.30 9.88
C ASN A 587 -7.82 5.95 10.12
N VAL A 588 -7.58 7.11 9.50
CA VAL A 588 -6.38 7.91 9.76
C VAL A 588 -6.38 8.46 11.18
N GLY A 589 -7.54 8.88 11.68
CA GLY A 589 -7.77 9.26 13.08
C GLY A 589 -7.33 8.18 14.06
N GLU A 590 -7.89 6.98 13.92
CA GLU A 590 -7.55 5.84 14.77
C GLU A 590 -6.06 5.48 14.68
N ALA A 591 -5.50 5.46 13.47
CA ALA A 591 -4.08 5.22 13.25
C ALA A 591 -3.18 6.30 13.91
N TYR A 592 -3.63 7.56 13.90
CA TYR A 592 -2.91 8.69 14.49
C TYR A 592 -3.03 8.75 16.02
N TYR A 593 -4.16 8.42 16.60
CA TYR A 593 -4.35 8.53 18.04
C TYR A 593 -4.07 7.22 18.78
N GLY A 594 -4.06 6.08 18.07
CA GLY A 594 -4.01 4.74 18.62
C GLY A 594 -5.38 4.31 19.17
N THR A 595 -5.72 3.01 19.04
CA THR A 595 -7.04 2.47 19.37
C THR A 595 -7.52 2.83 20.78
N GLU A 596 -6.66 2.76 21.81
CA GLU A 596 -7.09 3.08 23.19
C GLU A 596 -7.54 4.54 23.35
N ASN A 597 -6.76 5.50 22.83
CA ASN A 597 -7.11 6.92 22.90
C ASN A 597 -8.23 7.29 21.91
N TRP A 598 -8.27 6.59 20.78
CA TRP A 598 -9.34 6.71 19.81
C TRP A 598 -10.67 6.34 20.46
N ASP A 599 -10.78 5.16 21.04
CA ASP A 599 -12.02 4.64 21.63
C ASP A 599 -12.44 5.45 22.87
N CYS A 600 -11.49 5.84 23.73
CA CYS A 600 -11.84 6.53 24.99
C CYS A 600 -12.09 8.04 24.82
N TYR A 601 -11.51 8.70 23.80
CA TYR A 601 -11.55 10.16 23.64
C TYR A 601 -11.82 10.65 22.21
N TRP A 602 -10.97 10.34 21.24
CA TRP A 602 -10.96 11.03 19.94
C TRP A 602 -12.14 10.66 19.04
N SER A 603 -12.55 9.39 19.02
CA SER A 603 -13.72 8.92 18.29
C SER A 603 -15.03 9.56 18.79
N LEU A 604 -15.04 10.08 20.02
CA LEU A 604 -16.18 10.74 20.64
C LEU A 604 -16.29 12.23 20.23
N GLN A 605 -15.24 12.78 19.61
CA GLN A 605 -15.25 14.12 19.03
C GLN A 605 -15.67 14.05 17.56
N ASP A 606 -16.19 15.14 17.01
CA ASP A 606 -16.51 15.21 15.58
C ASP A 606 -15.24 15.34 14.70
N GLY A 607 -14.11 15.68 15.30
CA GLY A 607 -12.83 15.95 14.65
C GLY A 607 -11.79 16.45 15.64
N ASN A 608 -10.63 16.88 15.15
CA ASN A 608 -9.58 17.53 15.94
C ASN A 608 -9.45 19.04 15.70
N GLY A 609 -10.37 19.63 14.93
CA GLY A 609 -10.36 21.05 14.58
C GLY A 609 -9.75 21.36 13.22
N THR A 610 -8.98 20.43 12.63
CA THR A 610 -8.46 20.55 11.26
C THR A 610 -9.12 19.55 10.31
N VAL A 611 -9.47 18.36 10.79
CA VAL A 611 -10.18 17.33 10.05
C VAL A 611 -11.44 16.90 10.80
N THR A 612 -12.47 16.54 10.05
CA THR A 612 -13.74 16.01 10.56
C THR A 612 -13.85 14.53 10.25
N TRP A 613 -14.16 13.71 11.26
CA TRP A 613 -14.45 12.29 11.12
C TRP A 613 -15.85 11.91 11.60
N ALA A 614 -16.67 12.87 12.07
CA ALA A 614 -18.12 12.67 12.13
C ALA A 614 -18.66 12.35 10.72
N ASP A 615 -19.40 11.26 10.59
CA ASP A 615 -19.80 10.69 9.29
C ASP A 615 -18.65 10.70 8.25
N ALA A 616 -17.49 10.18 8.66
CA ALA A 616 -16.21 10.41 7.97
C ALA A 616 -16.29 10.22 6.45
N HIS A 617 -15.75 11.20 5.73
CA HIS A 617 -15.49 11.15 4.30
C HIS A 617 -14.26 10.29 3.98
N LEU A 618 -14.15 9.89 2.71
CA LEU A 618 -12.93 9.25 2.17
C LEU A 618 -11.76 10.23 2.15
N THR A 619 -10.56 9.70 2.38
CA THR A 619 -9.31 10.39 2.04
C THR A 619 -9.03 10.27 0.54
N ASP A 620 -8.02 10.99 0.04
CA ASP A 620 -7.57 10.83 -1.35
C ASP A 620 -7.11 9.38 -1.64
N LEU A 621 -6.47 8.72 -0.66
CA LEU A 621 -6.14 7.30 -0.76
C LEU A 621 -7.41 6.45 -0.83
N GLY A 622 -8.42 6.71 0.01
CA GLY A 622 -9.68 5.99 -0.05
C GLY A 622 -10.40 6.13 -1.39
N ILE A 623 -10.32 7.31 -2.01
CA ILE A 623 -10.81 7.54 -3.37
C ILE A 623 -10.04 6.69 -4.38
N SER A 624 -8.70 6.69 -4.31
CA SER A 624 -7.85 5.86 -5.18
C SER A 624 -8.13 4.37 -5.02
N GLN A 625 -8.30 3.88 -3.78
CA GLN A 625 -8.65 2.48 -3.51
C GLN A 625 -9.98 2.11 -4.17
N ALA A 626 -10.99 2.99 -4.10
CA ALA A 626 -12.27 2.75 -4.77
C ALA A 626 -12.14 2.77 -6.32
N GLN A 627 -11.27 3.62 -6.87
CA GLN A 627 -10.95 3.66 -8.31
C GLN A 627 -10.23 2.39 -8.77
N ASP A 628 -9.32 1.84 -7.96
CA ASP A 628 -8.65 0.58 -8.26
C ASP A 628 -9.65 -0.57 -8.34
N VAL A 629 -10.62 -0.59 -7.43
CA VAL A 629 -11.68 -1.60 -7.41
C VAL A 629 -12.61 -1.44 -8.60
N HIS A 630 -12.90 -0.20 -9.02
CA HIS A 630 -13.61 0.10 -10.27
C HIS A 630 -12.88 -0.50 -11.48
N GLY A 631 -11.59 -0.19 -11.63
CA GLY A 631 -10.76 -0.69 -12.74
C GLY A 631 -10.68 -2.22 -12.74
N PHE A 632 -10.60 -2.83 -11.56
CA PHE A 632 -10.64 -4.28 -11.43
C PHE A 632 -11.99 -4.86 -11.86
N TRP A 633 -13.12 -4.30 -11.42
CA TRP A 633 -14.45 -4.73 -11.87
C TRP A 633 -14.60 -4.61 -13.39
N LEU A 634 -14.13 -3.51 -14.00
CA LEU A 634 -14.16 -3.34 -15.45
C LEU A 634 -13.40 -4.47 -16.15
N LYS A 635 -12.19 -4.78 -15.69
CA LYS A 635 -11.39 -5.89 -16.20
C LYS A 635 -12.10 -7.24 -16.04
N GLN A 636 -12.77 -7.46 -14.90
CA GLN A 636 -13.54 -8.68 -14.63
C GLN A 636 -14.75 -8.81 -15.57
N ILE A 637 -15.41 -7.69 -15.89
CA ILE A 637 -16.51 -7.67 -16.86
C ILE A 637 -15.99 -7.97 -18.26
N GLU A 638 -14.92 -7.32 -18.69
CA GLU A 638 -14.38 -7.43 -20.05
C GLU A 638 -13.73 -8.79 -20.31
N GLU A 639 -12.82 -9.21 -19.43
CA GLU A 639 -11.98 -10.39 -19.66
C GLU A 639 -12.58 -11.67 -19.11
N GLN A 640 -13.16 -11.60 -17.91
CA GLN A 640 -13.75 -12.77 -17.25
C GLN A 640 -15.23 -12.95 -17.56
N GLN A 641 -15.87 -11.96 -18.18
CA GLN A 641 -17.32 -12.01 -18.48
C GLN A 641 -18.12 -12.33 -17.20
N ILE A 642 -17.70 -11.75 -16.07
CA ILE A 642 -18.29 -11.98 -14.76
C ILE A 642 -19.77 -11.57 -14.74
N ALA A 643 -20.63 -12.35 -14.09
CA ALA A 643 -21.99 -11.89 -13.80
C ALA A 643 -21.91 -10.78 -12.74
N THR A 644 -22.26 -9.56 -13.11
CA THR A 644 -22.25 -8.42 -12.17
C THR A 644 -23.43 -8.50 -11.20
N PRO A 645 -23.36 -7.80 -10.05
CA PRO A 645 -24.49 -7.74 -9.12
C PRO A 645 -25.74 -7.16 -9.77
N ASP A 646 -26.88 -7.80 -9.50
CA ASP A 646 -28.19 -7.32 -9.90
C ASP A 646 -28.72 -6.21 -8.97
N SER A 647 -28.31 -6.29 -7.71
CA SER A 647 -28.76 -5.43 -6.62
C SER A 647 -27.56 -4.90 -5.84
N PHE A 648 -27.65 -3.63 -5.43
CA PHE A 648 -26.61 -2.91 -4.71
C PHE A 648 -27.20 -2.34 -3.41
N TYR A 649 -26.68 -2.80 -2.28
CA TYR A 649 -27.04 -2.30 -0.95
C TYR A 649 -25.85 -1.58 -0.33
N VAL A 650 -26.09 -0.41 0.24
CA VAL A 650 -25.00 0.44 0.76
C VAL A 650 -25.33 0.95 2.14
N SER A 651 -24.32 1.01 3.00
CA SER A 651 -24.41 1.62 4.32
C SER A 651 -24.75 3.11 4.22
N PRO A 652 -25.48 3.72 5.18
CA PRO A 652 -25.80 5.14 5.11
C PRO A 652 -24.65 6.08 5.48
N LEU A 653 -23.50 5.55 5.90
CA LEU A 653 -22.32 6.35 6.26
C LEU A 653 -21.57 6.80 5.01
N ASP A 654 -21.15 8.07 4.95
CA ASP A 654 -20.72 8.72 3.71
C ASP A 654 -19.60 7.98 2.98
N ARG A 655 -18.53 7.59 3.69
CA ARG A 655 -17.42 6.80 3.14
C ARG A 655 -17.86 5.56 2.34
N ALA A 656 -18.90 4.86 2.81
CA ALA A 656 -19.38 3.66 2.13
C ALA A 656 -20.20 4.01 0.88
N ILE A 657 -20.99 5.08 0.93
CA ILE A 657 -21.72 5.60 -0.24
C ILE A 657 -20.74 6.07 -1.31
N ASN A 658 -19.75 6.88 -0.93
CA ASN A 658 -18.73 7.40 -1.83
C ASN A 658 -17.89 6.26 -2.46
N THR A 659 -17.50 5.26 -1.66
CA THR A 659 -16.80 4.07 -2.18
C THR A 659 -17.65 3.34 -3.22
N ALA A 660 -18.92 3.08 -2.92
CA ALA A 660 -19.81 2.38 -3.83
C ALA A 660 -20.01 3.15 -5.14
N GLU A 661 -20.19 4.47 -5.05
CA GLU A 661 -20.37 5.34 -6.20
C GLU A 661 -19.15 5.28 -7.12
N ILE A 662 -17.96 5.51 -6.59
CA ILE A 662 -16.71 5.45 -7.36
C ILE A 662 -16.51 4.05 -7.97
N THR A 663 -16.79 3.00 -7.19
CA THR A 663 -16.55 1.62 -7.61
C THR A 663 -17.42 1.21 -8.79
N PHE A 664 -18.71 1.55 -8.78
CA PHE A 664 -19.69 0.94 -9.69
C PHE A 664 -20.28 1.89 -10.73
N ARG A 665 -20.22 3.20 -10.52
CA ARG A 665 -20.78 4.16 -11.48
C ARG A 665 -20.12 3.98 -12.84
N ASP A 666 -20.92 4.08 -13.90
CA ASP A 666 -20.50 4.00 -15.31
C ASP A 666 -19.89 2.67 -15.76
N LEU A 667 -19.86 1.64 -14.90
CA LEU A 667 -19.50 0.29 -15.32
C LEU A 667 -20.56 -0.31 -16.27
N PRO A 668 -20.15 -1.13 -17.26
CA PRO A 668 -21.06 -1.84 -18.15
C PRO A 668 -21.69 -3.05 -17.44
N LEU A 669 -22.51 -2.80 -16.43
CA LEU A 669 -23.13 -3.83 -15.61
C LEU A 669 -24.12 -4.66 -16.43
N ALA A 670 -23.99 -5.98 -16.35
CA ALA A 670 -24.78 -6.93 -17.12
C ALA A 670 -25.17 -8.16 -16.28
N LYS A 671 -26.38 -8.68 -16.56
CA LYS A 671 -26.90 -9.89 -15.93
C LYS A 671 -26.44 -11.12 -16.68
N TRP A 672 -26.41 -12.26 -16.01
CA TRP A 672 -26.24 -13.54 -16.71
C TRP A 672 -27.54 -13.92 -17.45
N GLY A 673 -27.42 -14.37 -18.70
CA GLY A 673 -28.53 -14.67 -19.60
C GLY A 673 -29.45 -15.85 -19.23
N GLY A 674 -29.32 -16.39 -18.02
CA GLY A 674 -30.08 -17.54 -17.54
C GLY A 674 -29.57 -18.88 -18.08
N ARG A 675 -30.35 -19.95 -17.86
CA ARG A 675 -29.92 -21.35 -18.04
C ARG A 675 -29.54 -21.73 -19.47
N ASN A 676 -30.23 -21.15 -20.46
CA ASN A 676 -30.07 -21.51 -21.88
C ASN A 676 -29.14 -20.55 -22.64
N GLN A 677 -28.61 -19.52 -21.97
CA GLN A 677 -27.71 -18.55 -22.58
C GLN A 677 -26.33 -18.68 -21.93
N GLN A 678 -25.29 -18.60 -22.76
CA GLN A 678 -23.88 -18.76 -22.35
C GLN A 678 -23.11 -17.42 -22.44
N HIS A 679 -23.84 -16.31 -22.31
CA HIS A 679 -23.32 -14.95 -22.36
C HIS A 679 -24.14 -14.05 -21.43
N GLN A 680 -23.60 -12.87 -21.14
CA GLN A 680 -24.32 -11.80 -20.45
C GLN A 680 -25.45 -11.27 -21.34
N ASP A 681 -26.63 -11.04 -20.77
CA ASP A 681 -27.80 -10.49 -21.48
C ASP A 681 -28.47 -9.41 -20.62
N GLY A 682 -28.77 -8.28 -21.23
CA GLY A 682 -29.36 -7.11 -20.58
C GLY A 682 -28.40 -6.26 -19.73
N GLN A 683 -28.66 -4.95 -19.70
CA GLN A 683 -27.98 -3.99 -18.82
C GLN A 683 -28.61 -3.97 -17.43
N VAL A 684 -27.79 -3.91 -16.38
CA VAL A 684 -28.22 -3.60 -15.02
C VAL A 684 -28.14 -2.09 -14.82
N ASP A 685 -29.24 -1.48 -14.39
CA ASP A 685 -29.23 -0.08 -14.00
C ASP A 685 -28.67 0.05 -12.58
N TYR A 686 -27.58 0.81 -12.42
CA TYR A 686 -26.96 1.04 -11.11
C TYR A 686 -27.86 1.91 -10.25
N ARG A 687 -28.69 1.27 -9.41
CA ARG A 687 -29.63 1.94 -8.49
C ARG A 687 -29.50 1.47 -7.04
N PRO A 688 -28.44 1.90 -6.34
CA PRO A 688 -28.20 1.49 -4.96
C PRO A 688 -29.37 1.80 -4.02
N LEU A 689 -29.59 0.91 -3.05
CA LEU A 689 -30.51 1.13 -1.93
C LEU A 689 -29.72 1.27 -0.64
N ILE A 690 -29.87 2.41 0.02
CA ILE A 690 -29.30 2.67 1.33
C ILE A 690 -30.10 1.89 2.39
N LYS A 691 -29.38 1.09 3.19
CA LYS A 691 -29.95 0.24 4.24
C LYS A 691 -29.47 0.71 5.61
N GLU A 692 -30.38 1.19 6.44
CA GLU A 692 -30.06 1.77 7.75
C GLU A 692 -29.32 0.78 8.65
N LEU A 693 -29.64 -0.51 8.55
CA LEU A 693 -29.02 -1.56 9.37
C LEU A 693 -27.66 -2.04 8.85
N LEU A 694 -27.08 -1.45 7.79
CA LEU A 694 -25.76 -1.84 7.23
C LEU A 694 -24.59 -0.98 7.78
N ARG A 695 -24.75 -0.35 8.94
CA ARG A 695 -23.72 0.47 9.62
C ARG A 695 -22.64 -0.38 10.30
N GLU A 696 -21.43 0.17 10.47
CA GLU A 696 -20.30 -0.46 11.19
C GLU A 696 -20.69 -0.89 12.61
N GLY A 697 -21.09 0.08 13.42
CA GLY A 697 -21.69 -0.09 14.74
C GLY A 697 -22.64 1.08 15.01
N ASN A 698 -23.35 1.04 16.13
CA ASN A 698 -24.15 2.19 16.57
C ASN A 698 -23.59 2.76 17.87
N GLY A 699 -23.54 4.09 17.94
CA GLY A 699 -23.25 4.86 19.15
C GLY A 699 -21.77 5.00 19.52
N LEU A 700 -21.51 5.81 20.55
CA LEU A 700 -20.23 6.40 20.97
C LEU A 700 -19.47 7.13 19.87
N HIS A 701 -18.96 6.42 18.88
CA HIS A 701 -18.06 6.97 17.87
C HIS A 701 -18.85 7.84 16.90
N THR A 702 -18.45 9.10 16.74
CA THR A 702 -19.11 10.08 15.87
C THR A 702 -18.99 9.70 14.39
N CYS A 703 -17.97 8.92 14.02
CA CYS A 703 -17.81 8.36 12.68
C CYS A 703 -18.91 7.35 12.29
N ASP A 704 -19.68 6.86 13.27
CA ASP A 704 -20.84 5.98 13.06
C ASP A 704 -22.18 6.70 13.19
N ARG A 705 -22.15 8.03 13.40
CA ARG A 705 -23.31 8.91 13.28
C ARG A 705 -23.46 9.31 11.82
N ARG A 706 -24.53 8.90 11.16
CA ARG A 706 -24.78 9.30 9.77
C ARG A 706 -25.33 10.73 9.69
N SER A 707 -25.11 11.36 8.55
CA SER A 707 -25.80 12.60 8.17
C SER A 707 -27.32 12.42 8.05
N THR A 708 -28.05 13.53 7.99
CA THR A 708 -29.50 13.50 7.78
C THR A 708 -29.86 12.91 6.42
N LYS A 709 -31.07 12.35 6.29
CA LYS A 709 -31.56 11.82 5.03
C LYS A 709 -31.51 12.87 3.92
N SER A 710 -31.89 14.12 4.22
CA SER A 710 -31.86 15.21 3.24
C SER A 710 -30.44 15.54 2.77
N GLU A 711 -29.43 15.55 3.66
CA GLU A 711 -28.03 15.78 3.30
C GLU A 711 -27.43 14.65 2.46
N ILE A 712 -27.78 13.39 2.81
CA ILE A 712 -27.37 12.23 2.00
C ILE A 712 -28.03 12.31 0.62
N ALA A 713 -29.33 12.60 0.54
CA ALA A 713 -30.06 12.72 -0.72
C ALA A 713 -29.53 13.87 -1.60
N ALA A 714 -29.12 14.98 -0.98
CA ALA A 714 -28.56 16.12 -1.69
C ALA A 714 -27.18 15.80 -2.31
N ARG A 715 -26.32 15.07 -1.58
CA ARG A 715 -25.00 14.63 -2.10
C ARG A 715 -25.12 13.52 -3.13
N TRP A 716 -26.05 12.59 -2.93
CA TRP A 716 -26.16 11.34 -3.70
C TRP A 716 -27.58 11.19 -4.31
N PRO A 717 -27.98 12.06 -5.26
CA PRO A 717 -29.36 12.10 -5.76
C PRO A 717 -29.81 10.83 -6.51
N GLY A 718 -28.88 9.99 -6.96
CA GLY A 718 -29.17 8.70 -7.58
C GLY A 718 -29.46 7.56 -6.59
N TYR A 719 -29.18 7.76 -5.30
CA TYR A 719 -29.33 6.73 -4.29
C TYR A 719 -30.74 6.71 -3.71
N ARG A 720 -31.26 5.51 -3.49
CA ARG A 720 -32.59 5.30 -2.91
C ARG A 720 -32.47 5.04 -1.41
N PHE A 721 -33.51 5.40 -0.67
CA PHE A 721 -33.64 5.08 0.74
C PHE A 721 -34.71 4.01 0.92
N GLU A 722 -34.50 3.11 1.89
CA GLU A 722 -35.57 2.22 2.31
C GLU A 722 -36.78 3.01 2.89
N PRO A 723 -38.00 2.45 2.82
CA PRO A 723 -39.21 3.20 3.21
C PRO A 723 -39.19 3.75 4.64
N ALA A 724 -38.60 3.01 5.58
CA ALA A 724 -38.56 3.37 7.00
C ALA A 724 -37.37 4.30 7.37
N PHE A 725 -36.57 4.74 6.40
CA PHE A 725 -35.39 5.56 6.67
C PHE A 725 -35.75 6.93 7.23
N THR A 726 -35.33 7.19 8.46
CA THR A 726 -35.68 8.41 9.20
C THR A 726 -34.82 9.60 8.79
N GLU A 727 -35.37 10.81 8.90
CA GLU A 727 -34.63 12.04 8.59
C GLU A 727 -33.35 12.16 9.44
N GLN A 728 -33.54 12.15 10.76
CA GLN A 728 -32.45 12.19 11.74
C GLN A 728 -31.91 10.78 12.02
N ASP A 729 -30.65 10.70 12.43
CA ASP A 729 -30.06 9.47 12.94
C ASP A 729 -30.62 9.15 14.33
N LYS A 730 -31.55 8.19 14.39
CA LYS A 730 -32.18 7.76 15.66
C LYS A 730 -31.48 6.56 16.30
N LEU A 731 -30.53 5.94 15.60
CA LEU A 731 -29.86 4.72 16.08
C LEU A 731 -28.55 5.04 16.78
N TRP A 732 -27.90 6.15 16.42
CA TRP A 732 -26.70 6.61 17.10
C TRP A 732 -27.01 7.21 18.47
N ARG A 733 -26.18 6.86 19.46
CA ARG A 733 -26.25 7.35 20.85
C ARG A 733 -24.86 7.80 21.31
N ALA A 734 -24.78 8.95 21.97
CA ALA A 734 -23.49 9.48 22.46
C ALA A 734 -22.96 8.76 23.72
N ASP A 735 -23.78 7.96 24.40
CA ASP A 735 -23.52 7.43 25.75
C ASP A 735 -23.28 5.91 25.80
N ALA A 736 -23.53 5.19 24.71
CA ALA A 736 -23.40 3.74 24.67
C ALA A 736 -23.08 3.23 23.25
N ARG A 737 -22.32 2.13 23.16
CA ARG A 737 -21.91 1.45 21.94
C ARG A 737 -22.64 0.12 21.79
N GLU A 738 -23.07 -0.19 20.57
CA GLU A 738 -23.65 -1.49 20.23
C GLU A 738 -22.63 -2.62 20.46
N SER A 739 -23.00 -3.63 21.24
CA SER A 739 -22.16 -4.80 21.48
C SER A 739 -22.03 -5.67 20.23
N SER A 740 -20.95 -6.45 20.15
CA SER A 740 -20.70 -7.37 19.03
C SER A 740 -21.81 -8.42 18.83
N SER A 741 -22.50 -8.86 19.90
CA SER A 741 -23.67 -9.75 19.79
C SER A 741 -24.92 -9.02 19.26
N ALA A 742 -25.15 -7.76 19.66
CA ALA A 742 -26.23 -6.93 19.12
C ALA A 742 -26.02 -6.61 17.63
N LEU A 743 -24.79 -6.26 17.23
CA LEU A 743 -24.39 -6.04 15.84
C LEU A 743 -24.73 -7.26 14.97
N ARG A 744 -24.39 -8.47 15.40
CA ARG A 744 -24.72 -9.71 14.66
C ARG A 744 -26.22 -9.94 14.50
N VAL A 745 -27.01 -9.68 15.55
CA VAL A 745 -28.48 -9.79 15.47
C VAL A 745 -29.05 -8.75 14.51
N ARG A 746 -28.52 -7.52 14.51
CA ARG A 746 -28.91 -6.46 13.57
C ARG A 746 -28.59 -6.84 12.13
N LEU A 747 -27.37 -7.29 11.84
CA LEU A 747 -26.94 -7.65 10.48
C LEU A 747 -27.66 -8.90 9.98
N ARG A 748 -28.05 -9.83 10.86
CA ARG A 748 -28.99 -10.91 10.51
C ARG A 748 -30.37 -10.38 10.14
N SER A 749 -30.90 -9.41 10.88
CA SER A 749 -32.20 -8.79 10.56
C SER A 749 -32.15 -8.04 9.23
N LEU A 750 -31.02 -7.43 8.90
CA LEU A 750 -30.76 -6.86 7.57
C LEU A 750 -30.84 -7.93 6.48
N LEU A 751 -30.14 -9.06 6.64
CA LEU A 751 -30.17 -10.15 5.65
C LEU A 751 -31.58 -10.74 5.51
N ASP A 752 -32.31 -10.90 6.61
CA ASP A 752 -33.70 -11.38 6.60
C ASP A 752 -34.59 -10.45 5.76
N ASP A 753 -34.44 -9.14 5.91
CA ASP A 753 -35.18 -8.16 5.12
C ASP A 753 -34.76 -8.15 3.64
N VAL A 754 -33.45 -8.19 3.35
CA VAL A 754 -32.95 -8.24 1.97
C VAL A 754 -33.46 -9.49 1.25
N PHE A 755 -33.28 -10.68 1.83
CA PHE A 755 -33.68 -11.92 1.16
C PHE A 755 -35.20 -12.18 1.15
N ALA A 756 -35.97 -11.45 1.96
CA ALA A 756 -37.43 -11.44 1.86
C ALA A 756 -37.94 -10.61 0.68
N HIS A 757 -37.20 -9.57 0.28
CA HIS A 757 -37.65 -8.59 -0.72
C HIS A 757 -36.83 -8.58 -2.02
N ASP A 758 -35.71 -9.30 -2.05
CA ASP A 758 -34.84 -9.42 -3.21
C ASP A 758 -34.70 -10.87 -3.67
N ALA A 759 -35.13 -11.12 -4.90
CA ALA A 759 -35.09 -12.43 -5.52
C ALA A 759 -33.79 -12.69 -6.31
N HIS A 760 -32.95 -11.67 -6.51
CA HIS A 760 -31.74 -11.79 -7.32
C HIS A 760 -30.70 -12.70 -6.68
N SER A 761 -29.87 -13.31 -7.52
CA SER A 761 -28.87 -14.29 -7.08
C SER A 761 -27.48 -13.69 -6.87
N VAL A 762 -27.18 -12.52 -7.44
CA VAL A 762 -25.90 -11.83 -7.24
C VAL A 762 -26.17 -10.45 -6.64
N ILE A 763 -25.68 -10.23 -5.42
CA ILE A 763 -25.99 -9.05 -4.61
C ILE A 763 -24.70 -8.44 -4.09
N SER A 764 -24.58 -7.11 -4.16
CA SER A 764 -23.46 -6.37 -3.57
C SER A 764 -23.87 -5.63 -2.30
N PHE A 765 -22.98 -5.65 -1.31
CA PHE A 765 -23.03 -4.84 -0.11
C PHE A 765 -21.76 -4.00 -0.02
N THR A 766 -21.87 -2.67 0.07
CA THR A 766 -20.74 -1.80 0.44
C THR A 766 -20.90 -1.31 1.87
N ALA A 767 -19.96 -1.70 2.73
CA ALA A 767 -20.06 -1.60 4.18
C ALA A 767 -18.68 -1.41 4.84
N HIS A 768 -18.52 -1.94 6.04
CA HIS A 768 -17.45 -1.63 6.99
C HIS A 768 -16.88 -2.92 7.60
N SER A 769 -15.71 -2.85 8.23
CA SER A 769 -14.97 -4.02 8.74
C SER A 769 -15.79 -4.88 9.71
N GLY A 770 -16.30 -4.28 10.79
CA GLY A 770 -17.13 -4.95 11.79
C GLY A 770 -18.47 -5.43 11.23
N ALA A 771 -19.10 -4.64 10.36
CA ALA A 771 -20.36 -5.04 9.70
C ALA A 771 -20.17 -6.28 8.81
N ILE A 772 -19.09 -6.35 8.04
CA ILE A 772 -18.77 -7.49 7.18
C ILE A 772 -18.40 -8.70 8.03
N ALA A 773 -17.56 -8.54 9.06
CA ALA A 773 -17.22 -9.59 10.01
C ALA A 773 -18.47 -10.22 10.66
N ALA A 774 -19.46 -9.40 11.01
CA ALA A 774 -20.74 -9.84 11.54
C ALA A 774 -21.59 -10.57 10.49
N ILE A 775 -21.60 -10.13 9.22
CA ILE A 775 -22.27 -10.86 8.12
C ILE A 775 -21.63 -12.23 7.93
N LEU A 776 -20.30 -12.31 7.90
CA LEU A 776 -19.56 -13.59 7.76
C LEU A 776 -19.95 -14.57 8.88
N ASP A 777 -19.97 -14.11 10.14
CA ASP A 777 -20.42 -14.93 11.27
C ASP A 777 -21.89 -15.36 11.13
N VAL A 778 -22.77 -14.44 10.70
CA VAL A 778 -24.21 -14.73 10.53
C VAL A 778 -24.46 -15.80 9.47
N VAL A 779 -23.70 -15.80 8.37
CA VAL A 779 -23.82 -16.79 7.31
C VAL A 779 -23.02 -18.07 7.61
N GLY A 780 -22.23 -18.10 8.68
CA GLY A 780 -21.40 -19.25 9.06
C GLY A 780 -20.15 -19.40 8.19
N HIS A 781 -19.64 -18.29 7.64
CA HIS A 781 -18.32 -18.23 7.04
C HIS A 781 -17.28 -17.98 8.15
N ARG A 782 -16.03 -18.39 7.94
CA ARG A 782 -14.93 -18.05 8.85
C ARG A 782 -14.72 -16.52 8.92
N GLN A 783 -14.02 -16.05 9.94
CA GLN A 783 -13.59 -14.66 9.95
C GLN A 783 -12.55 -14.43 8.85
N PHE A 784 -12.68 -13.31 8.14
CA PHE A 784 -11.77 -12.91 7.08
C PHE A 784 -11.65 -11.38 7.10
N SER A 785 -10.52 -10.87 7.58
CA SER A 785 -10.26 -9.44 7.64
C SER A 785 -10.10 -8.88 6.22
N LEU A 786 -10.73 -7.72 5.96
CA LEU A 786 -10.61 -7.02 4.68
C LEU A 786 -9.88 -5.73 4.88
N GLN A 787 -8.89 -5.44 4.03
CA GLN A 787 -8.26 -4.13 3.95
C GLN A 787 -9.26 -3.07 3.46
N THR A 788 -8.95 -1.79 3.65
CA THR A 788 -9.77 -0.70 3.11
C THR A 788 -9.87 -0.80 1.59
N GLY A 789 -11.09 -0.69 1.06
CA GLY A 789 -11.38 -0.91 -0.37
C GLY A 789 -11.43 -2.38 -0.82
N ALA A 790 -11.14 -3.36 0.04
CA ALA A 790 -11.15 -4.77 -0.37
C ALA A 790 -12.57 -5.37 -0.49
N VAL A 791 -12.71 -6.40 -1.33
CA VAL A 791 -13.98 -7.09 -1.62
C VAL A 791 -13.86 -8.60 -1.43
N ILE A 792 -14.85 -9.21 -0.76
CA ILE A 792 -14.98 -10.67 -0.62
C ILE A 792 -16.30 -11.18 -1.22
N PRO A 793 -16.25 -12.12 -2.18
CA PRO A 793 -17.42 -12.89 -2.58
C PRO A 793 -17.70 -14.03 -1.59
N VAL A 794 -18.97 -14.26 -1.27
CA VAL A 794 -19.42 -15.38 -0.43
C VAL A 794 -20.65 -16.03 -1.06
N LEU A 795 -20.58 -17.32 -1.36
CA LEU A 795 -21.75 -18.09 -1.78
C LEU A 795 -22.54 -18.54 -0.54
N VAL A 796 -23.79 -18.13 -0.44
CA VAL A 796 -24.66 -18.40 0.70
C VAL A 796 -25.85 -19.23 0.27
N LYS A 797 -26.04 -20.37 0.94
CA LYS A 797 -27.28 -21.13 0.92
C LYS A 797 -28.27 -20.50 1.91
N VAL A 798 -29.44 -20.13 1.41
CA VAL A 798 -30.53 -19.51 2.17
C VAL A 798 -31.69 -20.50 2.24
N GLU A 799 -32.05 -20.91 3.46
CA GLU A 799 -33.12 -21.87 3.72
C GLU A 799 -34.23 -21.24 4.56
N ARG A 800 -35.47 -21.32 4.11
CA ARG A 800 -36.66 -21.01 4.91
C ARG A 800 -37.02 -22.21 5.77
N VAL A 801 -36.78 -22.10 7.07
CA VAL A 801 -36.98 -23.17 8.06
C VAL A 801 -38.26 -22.90 8.87
N PRO A 802 -39.17 -23.89 9.03
CA PRO A 802 -40.33 -23.74 9.90
C PRO A 802 -39.95 -23.73 11.38
N GLY A 803 -40.72 -23.02 12.19
CA GLY A 803 -40.55 -22.79 13.62
C GLY A 803 -40.09 -21.39 14.00
N LYS A 804 -39.99 -21.15 15.31
CA LYS A 804 -39.38 -19.96 15.90
C LYS A 804 -37.87 -19.97 15.71
N ARG A 805 -37.29 -18.82 15.38
CA ARG A 805 -35.84 -18.64 15.41
C ARG A 805 -35.34 -18.90 16.83
N PRO A 806 -34.26 -19.66 17.03
CA PRO A 806 -33.62 -19.80 18.33
C PRO A 806 -33.27 -18.43 18.92
N VAL A 807 -33.60 -18.22 20.20
CA VAL A 807 -33.21 -17.02 20.93
C VAL A 807 -31.70 -17.07 21.12
N VAL A 808 -31.04 -15.95 20.82
CA VAL A 808 -29.61 -15.75 21.05
C VAL A 808 -29.47 -14.76 22.19
N ASP A 809 -28.56 -15.03 23.12
CA ASP A 809 -28.21 -14.08 24.16
C ASP A 809 -27.52 -12.87 23.51
N VAL A 810 -27.97 -11.68 23.88
CA VAL A 810 -27.45 -10.41 23.39
C VAL A 810 -26.88 -9.66 24.58
N ASP A 811 -25.59 -9.34 24.50
CA ASP A 811 -24.90 -8.58 25.52
C ASP A 811 -25.44 -7.15 25.56
N PRO A 812 -25.50 -6.53 26.76
CA PRO A 812 -25.89 -5.14 26.87
C PRO A 812 -24.97 -4.24 26.05
N TRP A 813 -25.47 -3.07 25.68
CA TRP A 813 -24.65 -2.05 25.04
C TRP A 813 -23.53 -1.62 26.00
N GLU A 814 -22.36 -1.38 25.43
CA GLU A 814 -21.14 -1.07 26.17
C GLU A 814 -21.11 0.42 26.53
N PRO A 815 -20.78 0.79 27.78
CA PRO A 815 -20.62 2.19 28.16
C PRO A 815 -19.34 2.77 27.54
N LYS A 816 -19.21 4.10 27.59
CA LYS A 816 -17.96 4.77 27.24
C LYS A 816 -16.76 4.17 28.01
N PRO A 817 -15.66 3.77 27.32
CA PRO A 817 -14.44 3.34 27.98
C PRO A 817 -13.78 4.45 28.82
N ASP A 818 -13.21 4.08 29.98
CA ASP A 818 -12.40 4.99 30.79
C ASP A 818 -11.03 5.23 30.12
N CYS A 819 -10.60 6.49 30.01
CA CYS A 819 -9.23 6.81 29.57
C CYS A 819 -8.24 6.54 30.71
N LYS A 820 -7.26 5.66 30.49
CA LYS A 820 -6.21 5.38 31.49
C LYS A 820 -5.09 6.44 31.43
N GLY A 821 -4.95 7.21 32.51
CA GLY A 821 -3.84 8.15 32.73
C GLY A 821 -4.17 9.62 32.47
N ASP A 822 -3.71 10.51 33.36
CA ASP A 822 -3.92 11.99 33.28
C ASP A 822 -3.08 12.68 32.17
N ASN A 823 -2.27 11.94 31.39
CA ASN A 823 -1.27 12.51 30.47
C ASN A 823 -1.47 12.17 28.98
N ASN A 824 -2.67 11.82 28.52
CA ASN A 824 -2.91 11.44 27.11
C ASN A 824 -3.11 12.65 26.17
N HIS A 825 -2.47 13.77 26.48
CA HIS A 825 -2.38 14.99 25.66
C HIS A 825 -0.94 15.26 25.22
N HIS A 826 -0.13 14.22 25.02
CA HIS A 826 1.13 14.43 24.31
C HIS A 826 0.81 14.55 22.82
N PRO A 827 0.89 15.75 22.22
CA PRO A 827 0.81 15.87 20.77
C PRO A 827 1.88 14.95 20.19
N ARG A 828 1.50 14.15 19.18
CA ARG A 828 2.51 13.49 18.33
C ARG A 828 3.46 14.58 17.83
N ALA A 829 4.72 14.22 17.64
CA ALA A 829 5.76 15.16 17.19
C ALA A 829 5.42 15.78 15.83
N VAL A 830 4.62 15.07 15.02
CA VAL A 830 4.04 15.51 13.75
C VAL A 830 2.56 15.85 13.93
N SER A 831 2.10 16.89 13.22
CA SER A 831 0.69 17.28 13.16
C SER A 831 -0.17 16.21 12.47
N PHE A 832 -1.49 16.30 12.67
CA PHE A 832 -2.44 15.40 11.99
C PHE A 832 -2.35 15.54 10.46
N GLU A 833 -2.09 16.75 9.96
CA GLU A 833 -1.92 17.04 8.53
C GLU A 833 -0.65 16.41 7.95
N GLU A 834 0.44 16.43 8.72
CA GLU A 834 1.69 15.76 8.35
C GLU A 834 1.53 14.25 8.40
N PHE A 835 0.81 13.71 9.40
CA PHE A 835 0.51 12.27 9.46
C PHE A 835 -0.39 11.80 8.31
N MET A 836 -1.41 12.57 7.92
CA MET A 836 -2.24 12.23 6.75
C MET A 836 -1.43 12.11 5.45
N ARG A 837 -0.23 12.73 5.40
CA ARG A 837 0.69 12.64 4.26
C ARG A 837 1.76 11.57 4.50
N SER A 838 1.82 10.95 5.67
CA SER A 838 2.74 9.84 5.92
C SER A 838 2.13 8.50 5.46
N PRO A 839 2.93 7.53 4.97
CA PRO A 839 2.55 6.15 4.76
C PRO A 839 2.10 5.40 6.01
N GLU A 840 2.41 5.88 7.22
CA GLU A 840 1.76 5.35 8.44
C GLU A 840 0.25 5.57 8.40
N SER A 841 -0.22 6.67 7.79
CA SER A 841 -1.66 6.82 7.54
C SER A 841 -2.20 5.81 6.52
N THR A 842 -1.35 5.19 5.72
CA THR A 842 -1.73 4.24 4.65
C THR A 842 -1.57 2.76 5.03
N ASN A 843 -0.78 2.44 6.06
CA ASN A 843 -0.39 1.08 6.44
C ASN A 843 -1.35 0.37 7.43
N HIS A 844 -2.40 1.04 7.91
CA HIS A 844 -3.37 0.43 8.80
C HIS A 844 -4.67 0.08 8.04
N VAL A 845 -4.82 -1.18 7.65
CA VAL A 845 -5.72 -2.21 8.23
C VAL A 845 -5.59 -3.49 7.41
#